data_AF-A0A524MZC4-F1
#
_entry.id   AF-A0A524MZC4-F1
#
_cell.length_a   1.000
_cell.length_b   1.000
_cell.length_c   1.000
_cell.angle_alpha   90.00
_cell.angle_beta   90.00
_cell.angle_gamma   90.00
#
_symmetry.space_group_name_H-M   'P 1'
#
loop_
_entity.id
_entity.type
_entity.pdbx_description
1 polymer ?
#
loop_
_entity_poly.entity_id
_entity_poly.type
_entity_poly.pdbx_seq_one_letter_code
_entity_poly.pdbx_strand_id
1 'polypeptide(L)'
;MEPMEQRGVSLRYGFSGTGSIEDAERSIARAAGLPRAAGISESLHAGSVGAMVVAVLIVVIVFLTVWGAGVFPVSVCICAALLAAAGARVLISRGEAVARMPSRTGWLALLILTYILLQLLPVPRVFEGMTGSRRREQNVIAREAIDKAADLGLIEANSARFSLTRNRAGTLRTIMLFICAVSAAIIGASLPERTRAVYLAFLIALMAVVSVLGFLHQWVLPAHKTIWWFWTVPHGRPVGCFVSRTHHAGYIALAAPLALASAIGSLGAKRIARSALYTVLFVVISFGVLTSLSRGAAVAWAASCIVVLASSLVYSSLPRRVLVVAIALVAVICAVVAVVRIPKTEVTNVVVDRLSTLEEPLAIDSAKSRFGVWRDSGSLIRDFAILGVGANGFRMIYPGYRTNTERKSFTHAENEYVELAVDGGLLGMLLVLGLAVSLGLAFACNARDGVMPSVLVPGLLGSLAVVLVHNAVDFPLHAPVYSIVFASLVGIAVGRAPGQQDEDMSRRRRVRLGAGILAVCATAATVSLLPGIMIAYELDSPDVIVEADAELLARGLEGAPTSWQTWYHFGATLGQPGNRPSNLLAEQCFSRATSYDPNNYRLWEAVGHRRLGMGNEAGADEAFDRMQRLRSWKRRATARGGGY
;
A
#
# COMPACT_ATOMS: atom_id res chain seq x y z
N MET A 1 -2.54 13.51 -99.98
CA MET A 1 -1.41 14.39 -100.34
C MET A 1 -1.28 15.44 -99.25
N GLU A 2 -0.12 15.46 -98.60
CA GLU A 2 0.41 16.40 -97.58
C GLU A 2 0.53 17.86 -98.08
N PRO A 3 0.94 18.87 -97.26
CA PRO A 3 1.15 18.90 -95.79
C PRO A 3 0.59 20.17 -95.06
N MET A 4 0.80 20.15 -93.73
CA MET A 4 0.65 21.20 -92.70
C MET A 4 1.41 22.51 -92.95
N GLU A 5 0.86 23.61 -92.40
CA GLU A 5 1.66 24.72 -91.83
C GLU A 5 0.96 25.28 -90.57
N GLN A 6 1.61 25.14 -89.40
CA GLN A 6 1.15 25.67 -88.11
C GLN A 6 1.58 27.13 -87.96
N ARG A 7 0.60 28.03 -87.73
CA ARG A 7 0.85 29.41 -87.32
C ARG A 7 1.06 29.49 -85.81
N GLY A 8 2.19 30.06 -85.41
CA GLY A 8 2.39 30.57 -84.05
C GLY A 8 1.63 31.88 -83.83
N VAL A 9 1.05 32.05 -82.64
CA VAL A 9 0.79 33.36 -82.05
C VAL A 9 1.20 33.31 -80.58
N SER A 10 2.10 34.23 -80.23
CA SER A 10 2.62 34.47 -78.89
C SER A 10 1.54 35.01 -77.94
N LEU A 11 1.49 34.51 -76.71
CA LEU A 11 0.92 35.22 -75.58
C LEU A 11 1.92 35.19 -74.41
N ARG A 12 2.45 36.37 -74.09
CA ARG A 12 3.21 36.63 -72.86
C ARG A 12 2.27 36.49 -71.67
N TYR A 13 2.65 35.71 -70.66
CA TYR A 13 2.24 35.97 -69.28
C TYR A 13 3.42 35.74 -68.34
N GLY A 14 3.70 36.77 -67.53
CA GLY A 14 4.85 36.87 -66.65
C GLY A 14 4.77 35.91 -65.47
N PHE A 15 5.94 35.37 -65.12
CA PHE A 15 6.18 34.66 -63.87
C PHE A 15 6.55 35.68 -62.79
N SER A 16 5.82 35.67 -61.68
CA SER A 16 6.26 36.28 -60.43
C SER A 16 5.79 35.47 -59.22
N GLY A 17 6.73 34.91 -58.47
CA GLY A 17 6.64 34.82 -57.01
C GLY A 17 6.17 33.51 -56.36
N THR A 18 7.16 32.72 -55.90
CA THR A 18 7.20 32.02 -54.60
C THR A 18 6.01 31.11 -54.19
N GLY A 19 5.90 29.93 -54.79
CA GLY A 19 5.24 28.78 -54.15
C GLY A 19 6.29 27.87 -53.55
N SER A 20 6.25 27.60 -52.24
CA SER A 20 7.20 26.69 -51.60
C SER A 20 6.93 25.25 -52.06
N ILE A 21 7.96 24.39 -52.06
CA ILE A 21 7.81 22.95 -52.36
C ILE A 21 6.72 22.31 -51.47
N GLU A 22 6.52 22.82 -50.25
CA GLU A 22 5.45 22.39 -49.35
C GLU A 22 4.04 22.64 -49.89
N ASP A 23 3.83 23.69 -50.69
CA ASP A 23 2.50 24.00 -51.24
C ASP A 23 2.13 23.04 -52.38
N ALA A 24 3.13 22.59 -53.15
CA ALA A 24 2.96 21.52 -54.14
C ALA A 24 2.67 20.17 -53.47
N GLU A 25 3.39 19.82 -52.39
CA GLU A 25 3.13 18.60 -51.62
C GLU A 25 1.74 18.60 -50.95
N ARG A 26 1.30 19.75 -50.44
CA ARG A 26 -0.05 19.92 -49.83
C ARG A 26 -1.16 19.77 -50.88
N SER A 27 -0.95 20.22 -52.11
CA SER A 27 -1.90 20.06 -53.20
C SER A 27 -2.01 18.59 -53.63
N ILE A 28 -0.87 17.90 -53.75
CA ILE A 28 -0.81 16.48 -54.15
C ILE A 28 -1.44 15.57 -53.08
N ALA A 29 -1.16 15.81 -51.79
CA ALA A 29 -1.75 15.03 -50.70
C ALA A 29 -3.28 15.19 -50.58
N ARG A 30 -3.81 16.39 -50.88
CA ARG A 30 -5.27 16.64 -50.94
C ARG A 30 -5.92 15.98 -52.14
N ALA A 31 -5.26 15.99 -53.30
CA ALA A 31 -5.77 15.35 -54.51
C ALA A 31 -5.76 13.81 -54.41
N ALA A 32 -4.85 13.22 -53.62
CA ALA A 32 -4.70 11.77 -53.46
C ALA A 32 -5.51 11.16 -52.29
N GLY A 33 -6.20 11.96 -51.47
CA GLY A 33 -6.97 11.45 -50.32
C GLY A 33 -6.11 10.77 -49.23
N LEU A 34 -4.80 11.00 -49.22
CA LEU A 34 -3.87 10.38 -48.27
C LEU A 34 -3.95 11.12 -46.91
N PRO A 35 -4.06 10.42 -45.77
CA PRO A 35 -4.03 11.05 -44.46
C PRO A 35 -2.70 11.79 -44.23
N ARG A 36 -2.76 12.97 -43.59
CA ARG A 36 -1.57 13.81 -43.28
C ARG A 36 -0.43 12.96 -42.71
N ALA A 37 0.77 13.01 -43.30
CA ALA A 37 1.95 12.29 -42.82
C ALA A 37 2.28 12.58 -41.34
N ALA A 38 1.97 13.80 -40.86
CA ALA A 38 2.08 14.19 -39.45
C ALA A 38 1.14 13.40 -38.50
N GLY A 39 -0.03 12.96 -38.97
CA GLY A 39 -0.97 12.14 -38.18
C GLY A 39 -0.51 10.68 -38.05
N ILE A 40 0.29 10.20 -39.00
CA ILE A 40 0.86 8.84 -38.96
C ILE A 40 2.00 8.78 -37.93
N SER A 41 2.88 9.80 -37.88
CA SER A 41 3.95 9.84 -36.86
C SER A 41 3.41 10.03 -35.44
N GLU A 42 2.39 10.87 -35.25
CA GLU A 42 1.75 11.07 -33.93
C GLU A 42 1.02 9.82 -33.43
N SER A 43 0.32 9.09 -34.30
CA SER A 43 -0.36 7.85 -33.92
C SER A 43 0.63 6.72 -33.57
N LEU A 44 1.75 6.61 -34.29
CA LEU A 44 2.83 5.66 -34.00
C LEU A 44 3.55 6.00 -32.68
N HIS A 45 3.85 7.28 -32.43
CA HIS A 45 4.43 7.74 -31.15
C HIS A 45 3.47 7.58 -29.97
N ALA A 46 2.18 7.86 -30.16
CA ALA A 46 1.18 7.63 -29.12
C ALA A 46 1.07 6.14 -28.77
N GLY A 47 1.16 5.25 -29.77
CA GLY A 47 1.18 3.80 -29.59
C GLY A 47 2.39 3.31 -28.77
N SER A 48 3.60 3.80 -29.08
CA SER A 48 4.84 3.38 -28.42
C SER A 48 4.90 3.82 -26.95
N VAL A 49 4.41 5.03 -26.61
CA VAL A 49 4.37 5.50 -25.22
C VAL A 49 3.41 4.68 -24.37
N GLY A 50 2.24 4.31 -24.92
CA GLY A 50 1.28 3.45 -24.21
C GLY A 50 1.86 2.08 -23.87
N ALA A 51 2.56 1.44 -24.82
CA ALA A 51 3.20 0.15 -24.61
C ALA A 51 4.32 0.23 -23.54
N MET A 52 5.16 1.26 -23.62
CA MET A 52 6.27 1.48 -22.66
C MET A 52 5.77 1.64 -21.23
N VAL A 53 4.74 2.48 -20.99
CA VAL A 53 4.23 2.73 -19.63
C VAL A 53 3.57 1.48 -19.04
N VAL A 54 2.83 0.71 -19.85
CA VAL A 54 2.28 -0.58 -19.39
C VAL A 54 3.38 -1.58 -19.08
N ALA A 55 4.44 -1.62 -19.88
CA ALA A 55 5.59 -2.47 -19.61
C ALA A 55 6.23 -2.11 -18.26
N VAL A 56 6.40 -0.83 -17.94
CA VAL A 56 6.90 -0.40 -16.61
C VAL A 56 5.99 -0.89 -15.49
N LEU A 57 4.67 -0.72 -15.62
CA LEU A 57 3.71 -1.20 -14.61
C LEU A 57 3.80 -2.71 -14.42
N ILE A 58 3.86 -3.49 -15.51
CA ILE A 58 4.02 -4.94 -15.48
C ILE A 58 5.35 -5.34 -14.82
N VAL A 59 6.46 -4.73 -15.23
CA VAL A 59 7.79 -4.99 -14.67
C VAL A 59 7.82 -4.72 -13.17
N VAL A 60 7.24 -3.61 -12.71
CA VAL A 60 7.14 -3.28 -11.28
C VAL A 60 6.32 -4.32 -10.52
N ILE A 61 5.16 -4.74 -11.06
CA ILE A 61 4.32 -5.76 -10.42
C ILE A 61 5.04 -7.11 -10.35
N VAL A 62 5.71 -7.53 -11.43
CA VAL A 62 6.48 -8.78 -11.46
C VAL A 62 7.67 -8.71 -10.49
N PHE A 63 8.44 -7.62 -10.54
CA PHE A 63 9.58 -7.42 -9.65
C PHE A 63 9.16 -7.48 -8.18
N LEU A 64 8.12 -6.74 -7.78
CA LEU A 64 7.62 -6.80 -6.40
C LEU A 64 7.05 -8.18 -6.06
N THR A 65 6.39 -8.86 -7.00
CA THR A 65 5.91 -10.23 -6.78
C THR A 65 7.09 -11.17 -6.52
N VAL A 66 8.20 -11.07 -7.24
CA VAL A 66 9.38 -11.92 -7.02
C VAL A 66 10.18 -11.50 -5.78
N TRP A 67 10.28 -10.20 -5.51
CA TRP A 67 11.14 -9.62 -4.48
C TRP A 67 10.45 -9.41 -3.12
N GLY A 68 9.50 -10.31 -2.78
CA GLY A 68 8.86 -10.31 -1.46
C GLY A 68 7.81 -9.22 -1.23
N ALA A 69 6.96 -8.96 -2.22
CA ALA A 69 5.80 -8.07 -2.17
C ALA A 69 6.10 -6.62 -1.74
N GLY A 70 7.37 -6.19 -1.81
CA GLY A 70 7.81 -4.87 -1.37
C GLY A 70 8.02 -4.73 0.14
N VAL A 71 8.41 -5.82 0.81
CA VAL A 71 8.87 -5.80 2.21
C VAL A 71 10.15 -4.99 2.38
N PHE A 72 11.01 -4.95 1.36
CA PHE A 72 12.28 -4.22 1.42
C PHE A 72 12.12 -2.74 1.01
N PRO A 73 12.53 -1.77 1.83
CA PRO A 73 12.33 -0.34 1.57
C PRO A 73 12.91 0.16 0.24
N VAL A 74 14.12 -0.31 -0.10
CA VAL A 74 14.81 0.05 -1.35
C VAL A 74 13.96 -0.34 -2.56
N SER A 75 13.31 -1.51 -2.52
CA SER A 75 12.43 -1.97 -3.60
C SER A 75 11.23 -1.03 -3.80
N VAL A 76 10.66 -0.50 -2.71
CA VAL A 76 9.54 0.44 -2.77
C VAL A 76 9.98 1.78 -3.36
N CYS A 77 11.16 2.28 -2.99
CA CYS A 77 11.68 3.55 -3.49
C CYS A 77 11.95 3.49 -5.01
N ILE A 78 12.58 2.41 -5.49
CA ILE A 78 12.83 2.19 -6.92
C ILE A 78 11.51 2.11 -7.68
N CYS A 79 10.55 1.31 -7.19
CA CYS A 79 9.24 1.18 -7.82
C CYS A 79 8.46 2.50 -7.84
N ALA A 80 8.53 3.29 -6.76
CA ALA A 80 7.90 4.61 -6.69
C ALA A 80 8.50 5.56 -7.73
N ALA A 81 9.82 5.59 -7.88
CA ALA A 81 10.48 6.41 -8.88
C ALA A 81 10.10 6.01 -10.32
N LEU A 82 10.12 4.72 -10.63
CA LEU A 82 9.75 4.18 -11.94
C LEU A 82 8.28 4.46 -12.30
N LEU A 83 7.36 4.18 -11.37
CA LEU A 83 5.93 4.43 -11.58
C LEU A 83 5.63 5.93 -11.68
N ALA A 84 6.26 6.77 -10.86
CA ALA A 84 6.11 8.21 -10.94
C ALA A 84 6.55 8.75 -12.31
N ALA A 85 7.71 8.32 -12.81
CA ALA A 85 8.20 8.71 -14.13
C ALA A 85 7.28 8.23 -15.27
N ALA A 86 6.78 6.99 -15.19
CA ALA A 86 5.82 6.45 -16.16
C ALA A 86 4.48 7.20 -16.12
N GLY A 87 3.94 7.46 -14.93
CA GLY A 87 2.73 8.26 -14.72
C GLY A 87 2.87 9.70 -15.22
N ALA A 88 4.03 10.33 -14.99
CA ALA A 88 4.37 11.64 -15.55
C ALA A 88 4.27 11.65 -17.07
N ARG A 89 4.88 10.63 -17.70
CA ARG A 89 4.93 10.51 -19.14
C ARG A 89 3.54 10.28 -19.73
N VAL A 90 2.66 9.55 -19.05
CA VAL A 90 1.24 9.46 -19.40
C VAL A 90 0.56 10.82 -19.35
N LEU A 91 0.78 11.60 -18.29
CA LEU A 91 0.16 12.93 -18.16
C LEU A 91 0.62 13.89 -19.26
N ILE A 92 1.89 13.82 -19.65
CA ILE A 92 2.47 14.63 -20.73
C ILE A 92 1.94 14.19 -22.10
N SER A 93 1.99 12.89 -22.40
CA SER A 93 1.67 12.35 -23.73
C SER A 93 0.19 12.11 -23.98
N ARG A 94 -0.57 11.79 -22.93
CA ARG A 94 -1.97 11.35 -22.98
C ARG A 94 -2.84 12.05 -21.93
N GLY A 95 -2.49 13.30 -21.60
CA GLY A 95 -3.19 14.11 -20.62
C GLY A 95 -4.69 14.26 -20.87
N GLU A 96 -5.19 14.04 -22.09
CA GLU A 96 -6.62 14.06 -22.43
C GLU A 96 -7.42 12.89 -21.88
N ALA A 97 -6.81 11.71 -21.78
CA ALA A 97 -7.45 10.53 -21.18
C ALA A 97 -7.53 10.68 -19.65
N VAL A 98 -6.51 11.31 -19.04
CA VAL A 98 -6.44 11.51 -17.58
C VAL A 98 -7.19 12.77 -17.10
N ALA A 99 -7.23 13.84 -17.92
CA ALA A 99 -7.98 15.07 -17.63
C ALA A 99 -9.51 14.89 -17.55
N ARG A 100 -10.00 13.68 -17.85
CA ARG A 100 -11.42 13.29 -17.72
C ARG A 100 -11.75 12.66 -16.36
N MET A 101 -10.76 12.46 -15.48
CA MET A 101 -11.04 12.22 -14.06
C MET A 101 -11.72 13.47 -13.46
N PRO A 102 -12.69 13.32 -12.54
CA PRO A 102 -13.30 14.47 -11.89
C PRO A 102 -12.21 15.33 -11.25
N SER A 103 -12.23 16.63 -11.52
CA SER A 103 -11.25 17.58 -10.97
C SER A 103 -11.13 17.46 -9.44
N ARG A 104 -12.25 17.17 -8.77
CA ARG A 104 -12.34 16.91 -7.33
C ARG A 104 -11.48 15.73 -6.87
N THR A 105 -11.37 14.65 -7.65
CA THR A 105 -10.56 13.48 -7.32
C THR A 105 -9.07 13.81 -7.25
N GLY A 106 -8.57 14.57 -8.24
CA GLY A 106 -7.17 15.03 -8.25
C GLY A 106 -6.86 15.96 -7.09
N TRP A 107 -7.76 16.91 -6.78
CA TRP A 107 -7.62 17.78 -5.61
C TRP A 107 -7.64 17.02 -4.28
N LEU A 108 -8.52 16.03 -4.12
CA LEU A 108 -8.56 15.20 -2.91
C LEU A 108 -7.28 14.38 -2.75
N ALA A 109 -6.77 13.78 -3.82
CA ALA A 109 -5.50 13.06 -3.78
C ALA A 109 -4.33 14.00 -3.41
N LEU A 110 -4.32 15.22 -3.94
CA LEU A 110 -3.32 16.24 -3.57
C LEU A 110 -3.47 16.68 -2.12
N LEU A 111 -4.70 16.86 -1.61
CA LEU A 111 -4.95 17.20 -0.21
C LEU A 111 -4.51 16.08 0.73
N ILE A 112 -4.71 14.81 0.37
CA ILE A 112 -4.20 13.66 1.13
C ILE A 112 -2.67 13.68 1.15
N LEU A 113 -2.02 13.84 0.00
CA LEU A 113 -0.56 13.92 -0.06
C LEU A 113 -0.02 15.09 0.76
N THR A 114 -0.66 16.25 0.64
CA THR A 114 -0.30 17.46 1.41
C THR A 114 -0.48 17.21 2.90
N TYR A 115 -1.57 16.57 3.30
CA TYR A 115 -1.82 16.20 4.69
C TYR A 115 -0.71 15.30 5.26
N ILE A 116 -0.31 14.26 4.53
CA ILE A 116 0.77 13.35 4.95
C ILE A 116 2.13 14.08 4.98
N LEU A 117 2.41 14.97 4.01
CA LEU A 117 3.63 15.79 3.99
C LEU A 117 3.70 16.76 5.17
N LEU A 118 2.59 17.43 5.50
CA LEU A 118 2.50 18.31 6.65
C LEU A 118 2.77 17.56 7.97
N GLN A 119 2.47 16.26 8.03
CA GLN A 119 2.78 15.47 9.22
C GLN A 119 4.28 15.27 9.46
N LEU A 120 5.13 15.37 8.43
CA LEU A 120 6.59 15.28 8.54
C LEU A 120 7.24 16.58 8.98
N LEU A 121 6.58 17.73 8.76
CA LEU A 121 7.16 19.02 9.08
C LEU A 121 7.34 19.18 10.59
N PRO A 122 8.52 19.65 11.05
CA PRO A 122 8.72 19.97 12.44
C PRO A 122 7.78 21.10 12.85
N VAL A 123 7.03 20.89 13.93
CA VAL A 123 6.09 21.89 14.44
C VAL A 123 6.88 22.94 15.22
N PRO A 124 6.79 24.24 14.88
CA PRO A 124 7.42 25.28 15.67
C PRO A 124 6.92 25.26 17.11
N ARG A 125 7.79 25.54 18.09
CA ARG A 125 7.47 25.46 19.53
C ARG A 125 6.21 26.23 19.91
N VAL A 126 5.98 27.39 19.29
CA VAL A 126 4.79 28.25 19.51
C VAL A 126 3.48 27.51 19.19
N PHE A 127 3.50 26.57 18.24
CA PHE A 127 2.31 25.83 17.79
C PHE A 127 2.17 24.44 18.43
N GLU A 128 3.07 24.02 19.32
CA GLU A 128 2.98 22.70 19.97
C GLU A 128 1.69 22.53 20.78
N GLY A 129 1.17 23.61 21.37
CA GLY A 129 -0.10 23.61 22.09
C GLY A 129 -1.32 23.22 21.23
N MET A 130 -1.24 23.47 19.91
CA MET A 130 -2.31 23.13 18.96
C MET A 130 -2.26 21.67 18.51
N THR A 131 -1.19 20.93 18.83
CA THR A 131 -1.00 19.53 18.41
C THR A 131 -1.65 18.52 19.36
N GLY A 132 -2.27 18.98 20.45
CA GLY A 132 -2.88 18.15 21.49
C GLY A 132 -1.95 17.91 22.68
N SER A 133 -2.54 17.80 23.88
CA SER A 133 -1.81 17.69 25.16
C SER A 133 -0.87 16.50 25.21
N ARG A 134 -1.32 15.33 24.74
CA ARG A 134 -0.51 14.10 24.68
C ARG A 134 0.75 14.25 23.83
N ARG A 135 0.64 14.83 22.63
CA ARG A 135 1.81 15.04 21.75
C ARG A 135 2.79 16.03 22.37
N ARG A 136 2.27 17.11 22.96
CA ARG A 136 3.09 18.12 23.65
C ARG A 136 3.86 17.50 24.82
N GLU A 137 3.18 16.75 25.68
CA GLU A 137 3.81 16.05 26.82
C GLU A 137 4.95 15.14 26.35
N GLN A 138 4.71 14.33 25.32
CA GLN A 138 5.72 13.44 24.75
C GLN A 138 6.92 14.19 24.19
N ASN A 139 6.69 15.31 23.48
CA ASN A 139 7.74 16.13 22.91
C ASN A 139 8.60 16.79 23.99
N VAL A 140 7.97 17.32 25.06
CA VAL A 140 8.67 17.95 26.19
C VAL A 140 9.58 16.93 26.87
N ILE A 141 9.07 15.75 27.18
CA ILE A 141 9.85 14.71 27.87
C ILE A 141 11.04 14.23 27.01
N ALA A 142 10.83 14.02 25.72
CA ALA A 142 11.92 13.65 24.82
C ALA A 142 12.97 14.77 24.71
N ARG A 143 12.54 16.02 24.61
CA ARG A 143 13.43 17.20 24.57
C ARG A 143 14.28 17.30 25.83
N GLU A 144 13.67 17.20 27.01
CA GLU A 144 14.39 17.28 28.28
C GLU A 144 15.45 16.18 28.43
N ALA A 145 15.19 14.97 27.94
CA ALA A 145 16.18 13.90 27.98
C ALA A 145 17.36 14.15 27.03
N ILE A 146 17.08 14.67 25.82
CA ILE A 146 18.10 15.04 24.83
C ILE A 146 18.94 16.22 25.36
N ASP A 147 18.30 17.28 25.84
CA ASP A 147 18.97 18.46 26.36
C ASP A 147 19.88 18.09 27.56
N LYS A 148 19.39 17.25 28.49
CA LYS A 148 20.22 16.74 29.60
C LYS A 148 21.41 15.89 29.12
N ALA A 149 21.24 15.07 28.08
CA ALA A 149 22.34 14.28 27.54
C ALA A 149 23.42 15.20 26.93
N ALA A 150 22.99 16.26 26.25
CA ALA A 150 23.89 17.28 25.70
C ALA A 150 24.60 18.08 26.79
N ASP A 151 23.89 18.50 27.85
CA ASP A 151 24.47 19.21 29.00
C ASP A 151 25.55 18.37 29.72
N LEU A 152 25.42 17.05 29.69
CA LEU A 152 26.39 16.10 30.24
C LEU A 152 27.56 15.78 29.28
N GLY A 153 27.56 16.36 28.07
CA GLY A 153 28.58 16.09 27.05
C GLY A 153 28.53 14.68 26.46
N LEU A 154 27.39 13.99 26.56
CA LEU A 154 27.19 12.62 26.07
C LEU A 154 26.80 12.58 24.60
N ILE A 155 26.19 13.66 24.10
CA ILE A 155 25.82 13.89 22.71
C ILE A 155 26.10 15.36 22.36
N GLU A 156 26.08 15.69 21.06
CA GLU A 156 26.21 17.08 20.64
C GLU A 156 24.93 17.88 20.98
N ALA A 157 25.10 19.15 21.35
CA ALA A 157 23.97 20.02 21.60
C ALA A 157 23.14 20.23 20.32
N ASN A 158 21.90 19.73 20.34
CA ASN A 158 20.99 19.80 19.21
C ASN A 158 19.64 20.39 19.64
N SER A 159 19.11 21.31 18.82
CA SER A 159 17.77 21.85 18.99
C SER A 159 16.71 20.82 18.59
N ALA A 160 16.32 19.91 19.48
CA ALA A 160 15.39 18.82 19.16
C ALA A 160 14.07 19.32 18.55
N ARG A 161 13.74 18.84 17.33
CA ARG A 161 12.54 19.24 16.57
C ARG A 161 11.62 18.06 16.37
N PHE A 162 10.36 18.21 16.78
CA PHE A 162 9.36 17.14 16.69
C PHE A 162 8.35 17.43 15.59
N SER A 163 7.97 16.38 14.87
CA SER A 163 6.94 16.41 13.83
C SER A 163 5.56 16.04 14.40
N LEU A 164 4.50 16.24 13.63
CA LEU A 164 3.16 15.76 14.01
C LEU A 164 3.14 14.23 14.05
N THR A 165 3.76 13.59 13.06
CA THR A 165 3.90 12.13 13.03
C THR A 165 4.73 11.60 14.20
N ARG A 166 4.31 10.45 14.72
CA ARG A 166 5.01 9.66 15.73
C ARG A 166 5.82 8.52 15.11
N ASN A 167 5.80 8.41 13.77
CA ASN A 167 6.64 7.50 13.01
C ASN A 167 7.09 8.15 11.69
N ARG A 168 8.20 8.90 11.69
CA ARG A 168 8.73 9.53 10.46
C ARG A 168 9.02 8.54 9.34
N ALA A 169 9.66 7.41 9.65
CA ALA A 169 10.00 6.38 8.67
C ALA A 169 8.76 5.74 8.05
N GLY A 170 7.79 5.39 8.90
CA GLY A 170 6.50 4.90 8.47
C GLY A 170 5.75 5.89 7.59
N THR A 171 5.74 7.18 7.96
CA THR A 171 5.08 8.23 7.18
C THR A 171 5.72 8.41 5.80
N LEU A 172 7.06 8.39 5.71
CA LEU A 172 7.80 8.41 4.45
C LEU A 172 7.44 7.21 3.56
N ARG A 173 7.37 6.01 4.14
CA ARG A 173 6.92 4.80 3.43
C ARG A 173 5.50 4.96 2.89
N THR A 174 4.58 5.54 3.67
CA THR A 174 3.20 5.79 3.21
C THR A 174 3.14 6.79 2.06
N ILE A 175 3.98 7.83 2.05
CA ILE A 175 4.10 8.75 0.90
C ILE A 175 4.52 7.97 -0.35
N MET A 176 5.51 7.08 -0.25
CA MET A 176 5.96 6.28 -1.39
C MET A 176 4.85 5.35 -1.90
N LEU A 177 4.14 4.68 -1.00
CA LEU A 177 2.97 3.86 -1.35
C LEU A 177 1.87 4.69 -2.03
N PHE A 178 1.60 5.89 -1.53
CA PHE A 178 0.62 6.79 -2.12
C PHE A 178 1.02 7.24 -3.53
N ILE A 179 2.30 7.58 -3.74
CA ILE A 179 2.85 7.92 -5.07
C ILE A 179 2.71 6.74 -6.03
N CYS A 180 3.07 5.53 -5.58
CA CYS A 180 2.88 4.29 -6.35
C CYS A 180 1.41 4.09 -6.75
N ALA A 181 0.49 4.22 -5.80
CA ALA A 181 -0.94 4.04 -6.02
C ALA A 181 -1.50 5.08 -7.01
N VAL A 182 -1.24 6.37 -6.79
CA VAL A 182 -1.70 7.44 -7.70
C VAL A 182 -1.13 7.25 -9.10
N SER A 183 0.16 6.91 -9.21
CA SER A 183 0.80 6.67 -10.50
C SER A 183 0.20 5.45 -11.22
N ALA A 184 -0.01 4.35 -10.51
CA ALA A 184 -0.64 3.15 -11.06
C ALA A 184 -2.09 3.42 -11.51
N ALA A 185 -2.85 4.22 -10.76
CA ALA A 185 -4.19 4.64 -11.14
C ALA A 185 -4.19 5.53 -12.41
N ILE A 186 -3.26 6.47 -12.53
CA ILE A 186 -3.09 7.30 -13.73
C ILE A 186 -2.76 6.44 -14.95
N ILE A 187 -1.84 5.49 -14.80
CA ILE A 187 -1.47 4.55 -15.86
C ILE A 187 -2.69 3.71 -16.25
N GLY A 188 -3.37 3.10 -15.28
CA GLY A 188 -4.58 2.30 -15.47
C GLY A 188 -5.69 3.06 -16.21
N ALA A 189 -5.92 4.32 -15.86
CA ALA A 189 -6.91 5.18 -16.48
C ALA A 189 -6.59 5.55 -17.94
N SER A 190 -5.31 5.51 -18.32
CA SER A 190 -4.83 5.86 -19.66
C SER A 190 -4.77 4.68 -20.65
N LEU A 191 -5.07 3.46 -20.17
CA LEU A 191 -4.93 2.25 -20.98
C LEU A 191 -5.94 2.20 -22.12
N PRO A 192 -5.49 2.06 -23.39
CA PRO A 192 -6.38 1.77 -24.50
C PRO A 192 -7.11 0.44 -24.29
N GLU A 193 -8.27 0.26 -24.91
CA GLU A 193 -9.10 -0.92 -24.72
C GLU A 193 -8.35 -2.25 -24.96
N ARG A 194 -7.58 -2.35 -26.06
CA ARG A 194 -6.77 -3.54 -26.38
C ARG A 194 -5.72 -3.82 -25.31
N THR A 195 -4.95 -2.80 -24.93
CA THR A 195 -3.89 -2.92 -23.92
C THR A 195 -4.45 -3.21 -22.53
N ARG A 196 -5.60 -2.61 -22.17
CA ARG A 196 -6.34 -2.89 -20.94
C ARG A 196 -6.74 -4.35 -20.86
N ALA A 197 -7.29 -4.92 -21.93
CA ALA A 197 -7.66 -6.34 -21.96
C ALA A 197 -6.44 -7.26 -21.79
N VAL A 198 -5.31 -6.93 -22.43
CA VAL A 198 -4.03 -7.66 -22.26
C VAL A 198 -3.51 -7.55 -20.83
N TYR A 199 -3.52 -6.35 -20.25
CA TYR A 199 -3.09 -6.11 -18.87
C TYR A 199 -3.93 -6.89 -17.85
N LEU A 200 -5.26 -6.87 -17.99
CA LEU A 200 -6.16 -7.64 -17.12
C LEU A 200 -5.94 -9.15 -17.27
N ALA A 201 -5.74 -9.64 -18.50
CA ALA A 201 -5.40 -11.04 -18.74
C ALA A 201 -4.05 -11.42 -18.11
N PHE A 202 -3.06 -10.54 -18.19
CA PHE A 202 -1.77 -10.67 -17.51
C PHE A 202 -1.96 -10.76 -15.99
N LEU A 203 -2.74 -9.87 -15.37
CA LEU A 203 -2.99 -9.92 -13.93
C LEU A 203 -3.64 -11.24 -13.51
N ILE A 204 -4.65 -11.72 -14.26
CA ILE A 204 -5.30 -13.01 -13.98
C ILE A 204 -4.29 -14.16 -14.09
N ALA A 205 -3.49 -14.19 -15.16
CA ALA A 205 -2.48 -15.23 -15.37
C ALA A 205 -1.41 -15.21 -14.27
N LEU A 206 -0.87 -14.04 -13.94
CA LEU A 206 0.11 -13.87 -12.87
C LEU A 206 -0.42 -14.38 -11.54
N MET A 207 -1.65 -14.00 -11.16
CA MET A 207 -2.27 -14.41 -9.90
C MET A 207 -2.61 -15.90 -9.86
N ALA A 208 -2.94 -16.51 -11.00
CA ALA A 208 -3.07 -17.96 -11.09
C ALA A 208 -1.73 -18.67 -10.87
N VAL A 209 -0.63 -18.16 -11.45
CA VAL A 209 0.72 -18.69 -11.18
C VAL A 209 1.10 -18.52 -9.71
N VAL A 210 0.90 -17.32 -9.15
CA VAL A 210 1.16 -17.04 -7.73
C VAL A 210 0.30 -17.92 -6.81
N SER A 211 -0.95 -18.20 -7.17
CA SER A 211 -1.83 -19.14 -6.46
C SER A 211 -1.25 -20.56 -6.41
N VAL A 212 -0.82 -21.09 -7.57
CA VAL A 212 -0.20 -22.43 -7.65
C VAL A 212 1.10 -22.47 -6.83
N LEU A 213 1.99 -21.50 -7.04
CA LEU A 213 3.27 -21.47 -6.32
C LEU A 213 3.06 -21.26 -4.81
N GLY A 214 2.06 -20.48 -4.40
CA GLY A 214 1.67 -20.29 -3.01
C GLY A 214 1.15 -21.57 -2.38
N PHE A 215 0.32 -22.33 -3.10
CA PHE A 215 -0.13 -23.66 -2.68
C PHE A 215 1.05 -24.63 -2.52
N LEU A 216 1.96 -24.68 -3.50
CA LEU A 216 3.16 -25.51 -3.42
C LEU A 216 4.01 -25.11 -2.20
N HIS A 217 4.24 -23.80 -2.01
CA HIS A 217 5.01 -23.26 -0.89
C HIS A 217 4.44 -23.59 0.49
N GLN A 218 3.11 -23.63 0.60
CA GLN A 218 2.46 -23.90 1.88
C GLN A 218 2.30 -25.40 2.17
N TRP A 219 2.01 -26.21 1.15
CA TRP A 219 1.51 -27.58 1.34
C TRP A 219 2.38 -28.69 0.76
N VAL A 220 3.15 -28.41 -0.29
CA VAL A 220 3.92 -29.45 -1.01
C VAL A 220 5.41 -29.37 -0.70
N LEU A 221 5.96 -28.15 -0.67
CA LEU A 221 7.36 -27.84 -0.39
C LEU A 221 7.42 -26.76 0.71
N PRO A 222 7.15 -27.09 1.98
CA PRO A 222 7.11 -26.10 3.06
C PRO A 222 8.47 -25.40 3.26
N ALA A 223 8.48 -24.07 3.09
CA ALA A 223 9.72 -23.28 3.17
C ALA A 223 9.93 -22.53 4.51
N HIS A 224 9.16 -22.92 5.54
CA HIS A 224 9.20 -22.37 6.90
C HIS A 224 9.20 -20.84 6.99
N LYS A 225 10.37 -20.19 7.09
CA LYS A 225 10.55 -18.75 7.28
C LYS A 225 11.06 -18.02 6.03
N THR A 226 10.96 -18.62 4.86
CA THR A 226 11.45 -18.02 3.62
C THR A 226 10.30 -17.57 2.70
N ILE A 227 10.53 -16.49 1.95
CA ILE A 227 9.69 -16.07 0.81
C ILE A 227 10.22 -16.76 -0.44
N TRP A 228 9.34 -17.37 -1.23
CA TRP A 228 9.69 -18.13 -2.44
C TRP A 228 10.86 -19.11 -2.23
N TRP A 229 11.05 -19.70 -1.04
CA TRP A 229 12.21 -20.55 -0.71
C TRP A 229 13.58 -19.86 -0.64
N PHE A 230 13.69 -18.56 -0.97
CA PHE A 230 14.98 -17.87 -1.08
C PHE A 230 15.24 -16.87 0.03
N TRP A 231 14.24 -16.06 0.40
CA TRP A 231 14.47 -14.89 1.27
C TRP A 231 13.99 -15.16 2.68
N THR A 232 14.91 -15.35 3.62
CA THR A 232 14.58 -15.53 5.03
C THR A 232 13.98 -14.26 5.62
N VAL A 233 12.88 -14.39 6.34
CA VAL A 233 12.27 -13.29 7.10
C VAL A 233 12.29 -13.58 8.60
N PRO A 234 12.49 -12.56 9.44
CA PRO A 234 12.68 -12.75 10.87
C PRO A 234 11.39 -13.23 11.57
N HIS A 235 10.24 -12.84 11.02
CA HIS A 235 8.92 -13.07 11.60
C HIS A 235 7.89 -13.43 10.52
N GLY A 236 6.76 -14.00 10.93
CA GLY A 236 5.62 -14.33 10.05
C GLY A 236 5.54 -15.80 9.64
N ARG A 237 4.56 -16.10 8.80
CA ARG A 237 4.36 -17.40 8.16
C ARG A 237 4.20 -17.14 6.67
N PRO A 238 5.32 -17.02 5.93
CA PRO A 238 5.29 -16.58 4.55
C PRO A 238 4.54 -17.56 3.64
N VAL A 239 3.83 -17.02 2.65
CA VAL A 239 3.21 -17.78 1.56
C VAL A 239 3.44 -17.05 0.24
N GLY A 240 4.06 -17.74 -0.72
CA GLY A 240 4.46 -17.15 -2.00
C GLY A 240 5.35 -15.93 -1.78
N CYS A 241 4.89 -14.77 -2.26
CA CYS A 241 5.61 -13.50 -2.15
C CYS A 241 5.36 -12.70 -0.86
N PHE A 242 4.47 -13.14 0.03
CA PHE A 242 4.11 -12.36 1.22
C PHE A 242 4.61 -13.00 2.51
N VAL A 243 4.98 -12.17 3.48
CA VAL A 243 5.30 -12.58 4.87
C VAL A 243 4.08 -13.14 5.61
N SER A 244 2.89 -12.70 5.21
CA SER A 244 1.62 -13.18 5.75
C SER A 244 0.84 -13.96 4.69
N ARG A 245 0.39 -15.16 5.06
CA ARG A 245 -0.59 -15.94 4.29
C ARG A 245 -1.88 -15.18 4.02
N THR A 246 -2.30 -14.27 4.91
CA THR A 246 -3.55 -13.52 4.74
C THR A 246 -3.41 -12.47 3.64
N HIS A 247 -2.26 -11.78 3.57
CA HIS A 247 -1.94 -10.87 2.47
C HIS A 247 -1.81 -11.60 1.14
N HIS A 248 -1.18 -12.78 1.12
CA HIS A 248 -1.12 -13.63 -0.09
C HIS A 248 -2.52 -13.96 -0.62
N ALA A 249 -3.40 -14.44 0.26
CA ALA A 249 -4.76 -14.81 -0.10
C ALA A 249 -5.57 -13.62 -0.61
N GLY A 250 -5.46 -12.46 0.04
CA GLY A 250 -6.11 -11.23 -0.41
C GLY A 250 -5.60 -10.78 -1.79
N TYR A 251 -4.30 -10.89 -2.04
CA TYR A 251 -3.67 -10.47 -3.29
C TYR A 251 -4.20 -11.28 -4.48
N ILE A 252 -4.16 -12.61 -4.40
CA ILE A 252 -4.68 -13.46 -5.47
C ILE A 252 -6.21 -13.35 -5.61
N ALA A 253 -6.93 -13.08 -4.52
CA ALA A 253 -8.37 -12.87 -4.55
C ALA A 253 -8.79 -11.66 -5.42
N LEU A 254 -7.92 -10.65 -5.60
CA LEU A 254 -8.21 -9.50 -6.49
C LEU A 254 -8.51 -9.93 -7.94
N ALA A 255 -7.90 -11.03 -8.42
CA ALA A 255 -8.06 -11.51 -9.79
C ALA A 255 -9.20 -12.51 -9.98
N ALA A 256 -9.69 -13.16 -8.91
CA ALA A 256 -10.81 -14.09 -8.99
C ALA A 256 -12.07 -13.46 -9.64
N PRO A 257 -12.57 -12.29 -9.22
CA PRO A 257 -13.74 -11.69 -9.84
C PRO A 257 -13.50 -11.25 -11.29
N LEU A 258 -12.27 -10.85 -11.65
CA LEU A 258 -11.90 -10.52 -13.03
C LEU A 258 -11.95 -11.77 -13.92
N ALA A 259 -11.45 -12.91 -13.44
CA ALA A 259 -11.50 -14.18 -14.15
C ALA A 259 -12.96 -14.66 -14.32
N LEU A 260 -13.76 -14.60 -13.26
CA LEU A 260 -15.18 -14.98 -13.31
C LEU A 260 -15.97 -14.13 -14.30
N ALA A 261 -15.83 -12.80 -14.23
CA ALA A 261 -16.50 -11.88 -15.16
C ALA A 261 -16.04 -12.11 -16.62
N SER A 262 -14.75 -12.37 -16.83
CA SER A 262 -14.20 -12.67 -18.17
C SER A 262 -14.71 -14.00 -18.73
N ALA A 263 -14.89 -15.02 -17.88
CA ALA A 263 -15.49 -16.29 -18.26
C ALA A 263 -16.94 -16.10 -18.70
N ILE A 264 -17.75 -15.45 -17.84
CA ILE A 264 -19.16 -15.16 -18.10
C ILE A 264 -19.33 -14.34 -19.39
N GLY A 265 -18.55 -13.27 -19.55
CA GLY A 265 -18.60 -12.43 -20.74
C GLY A 265 -18.18 -13.16 -22.02
N SER A 266 -17.17 -14.03 -21.93
CA SER A 266 -16.74 -14.86 -23.07
C SER A 266 -17.82 -15.87 -23.47
N LEU A 267 -18.52 -16.45 -22.48
CA LEU A 267 -19.64 -17.36 -22.72
C LEU A 267 -20.82 -16.64 -23.38
N GLY A 268 -21.19 -15.45 -22.88
CA GLY A 268 -22.21 -14.60 -23.49
C GLY A 268 -21.89 -14.24 -24.95
N ALA A 269 -20.61 -14.01 -25.25
CA ALA A 269 -20.11 -13.78 -26.60
C ALA A 269 -19.92 -15.07 -27.43
N LYS A 270 -20.40 -16.23 -26.95
CA LYS A 270 -20.27 -17.56 -27.60
C LYS A 270 -18.82 -18.02 -27.86
N ARG A 271 -17.85 -17.50 -27.10
CA ARG A 271 -16.42 -17.87 -27.19
C ARG A 271 -16.09 -18.94 -26.15
N ILE A 272 -16.52 -20.18 -26.41
CA ILE A 272 -16.48 -21.29 -25.45
C ILE A 272 -15.07 -21.58 -24.94
N ALA A 273 -14.07 -21.71 -25.83
CA ALA A 273 -12.69 -22.00 -25.43
C ALA A 273 -12.11 -20.92 -24.51
N ARG A 274 -12.40 -19.65 -24.80
CA ARG A 274 -11.96 -18.52 -23.97
C ARG A 274 -12.69 -18.48 -22.63
N SER A 275 -13.98 -18.81 -22.62
CA SER A 275 -14.74 -19.00 -21.37
C SER A 275 -14.13 -20.10 -20.51
N ALA A 276 -13.86 -21.27 -21.11
CA ALA A 276 -13.28 -22.41 -20.40
C ALA A 276 -11.91 -22.06 -19.78
N LEU A 277 -11.05 -21.35 -20.52
CA LEU A 277 -9.76 -20.86 -20.01
C LEU A 277 -9.94 -19.98 -18.76
N TYR A 278 -10.79 -18.95 -18.82
CA TYR A 278 -11.01 -18.08 -17.67
C TYR A 278 -11.69 -18.79 -16.50
N THR A 279 -12.56 -19.78 -16.78
CA THR A 279 -13.13 -20.65 -15.73
C THR A 279 -12.04 -21.44 -15.02
N VAL A 280 -11.11 -22.05 -15.76
CA VAL A 280 -9.97 -22.77 -15.15
C VAL A 280 -9.11 -21.82 -14.31
N LEU A 281 -8.79 -20.64 -14.82
CA LEU A 281 -8.02 -19.64 -14.08
C LEU A 281 -8.76 -19.19 -12.80
N PHE A 282 -10.07 -18.99 -12.88
CA PHE A 282 -10.91 -18.70 -11.70
C PHE A 282 -10.85 -19.82 -10.67
N VAL A 283 -10.97 -21.08 -11.09
CA VAL A 283 -10.89 -22.26 -10.20
C VAL A 283 -9.52 -22.33 -9.53
N VAL A 284 -8.43 -22.18 -10.29
CA VAL A 284 -7.05 -22.21 -9.76
C VAL A 284 -6.82 -21.10 -8.74
N ILE A 285 -7.27 -19.87 -9.02
CA ILE A 285 -7.15 -18.75 -8.08
C ILE A 285 -7.99 -19.01 -6.82
N SER A 286 -9.25 -19.43 -6.99
CA SER A 286 -10.16 -19.71 -5.88
C SER A 286 -9.64 -20.82 -4.97
N PHE A 287 -9.05 -21.87 -5.57
CA PHE A 287 -8.39 -22.94 -4.85
C PHE A 287 -7.24 -22.41 -3.98
N GLY A 288 -6.38 -21.53 -4.49
CA GLY A 288 -5.31 -20.90 -3.69
C GLY A 288 -5.84 -20.03 -2.56
N VAL A 289 -6.90 -19.24 -2.80
CA VAL A 289 -7.54 -18.43 -1.76
C VAL A 289 -8.02 -19.31 -0.62
N LEU A 290 -8.75 -20.39 -0.92
CA LEU A 290 -9.35 -21.22 0.11
C LEU A 290 -8.31 -22.11 0.82
N THR A 291 -7.30 -22.60 0.11
CA THR A 291 -6.19 -23.40 0.70
C THR A 291 -5.19 -22.57 1.49
N SER A 292 -5.21 -21.23 1.38
CA SER A 292 -4.43 -20.33 2.26
C SER A 292 -4.86 -20.39 3.73
N LEU A 293 -6.06 -20.94 4.01
CA LEU A 293 -6.72 -20.95 5.32
C LEU A 293 -6.95 -19.55 5.92
N SER A 294 -7.01 -18.52 5.07
CA SER A 294 -7.40 -17.17 5.45
C SER A 294 -8.92 -17.00 5.38
N ARG A 295 -9.60 -17.02 6.53
CA ARG A 295 -11.06 -16.85 6.64
C ARG A 295 -11.52 -15.49 6.08
N GLY A 296 -10.77 -14.42 6.38
CA GLY A 296 -11.07 -13.09 5.85
C GLY A 296 -11.02 -13.04 4.33
N ALA A 297 -10.01 -13.70 3.72
CA ALA A 297 -9.90 -13.78 2.26
C ALA A 297 -11.01 -14.65 1.64
N ALA A 298 -11.40 -15.74 2.30
CA ALA A 298 -12.51 -16.59 1.85
C ALA A 298 -13.85 -15.83 1.84
N VAL A 299 -14.14 -15.05 2.90
CA VAL A 299 -15.32 -14.19 2.96
C VAL A 299 -15.27 -13.10 1.90
N ALA A 300 -14.12 -12.45 1.71
CA ALA A 300 -13.91 -11.45 0.67
C ALA A 300 -14.08 -12.02 -0.75
N TRP A 301 -13.57 -13.23 -1.01
CA TRP A 301 -13.77 -13.95 -2.26
C TRP A 301 -15.24 -14.29 -2.50
N ALA A 302 -15.94 -14.82 -1.50
CA ALA A 302 -17.36 -15.14 -1.60
C ALA A 302 -18.20 -13.89 -1.90
N ALA A 303 -17.95 -12.80 -1.16
CA ALA A 303 -18.58 -11.50 -1.41
C ALA A 303 -18.31 -11.00 -2.83
N SER A 304 -17.09 -11.15 -3.33
CA SER A 304 -16.74 -10.77 -4.71
C SER A 304 -17.49 -11.58 -5.76
N CYS A 305 -17.69 -12.89 -5.54
CA CYS A 305 -18.46 -13.74 -6.43
C CYS A 305 -19.92 -13.29 -6.47
N ILE A 306 -20.53 -13.03 -5.31
CA ILE A 306 -21.91 -12.51 -5.21
C ILE A 306 -22.03 -11.19 -5.98
N VAL A 307 -21.09 -10.26 -5.79
CA VAL A 307 -21.09 -8.97 -6.48
C VAL A 307 -20.95 -9.14 -8.00
N VAL A 308 -20.05 -9.99 -8.48
CA VAL A 308 -19.90 -10.28 -9.92
C VAL A 308 -21.19 -10.85 -10.49
N LEU A 309 -21.80 -11.83 -9.81
CA LEU A 309 -23.01 -12.49 -10.27
C LEU A 309 -24.21 -11.52 -10.31
N ALA A 310 -24.42 -10.75 -9.23
CA ALA A 310 -25.49 -9.77 -9.15
C ALA A 310 -25.34 -8.64 -10.18
N SER A 311 -24.14 -8.08 -10.31
CA SER A 311 -23.88 -7.01 -11.28
C SER A 311 -23.93 -7.51 -12.73
N SER A 312 -23.56 -8.77 -13.01
CA SER A 312 -23.67 -9.35 -14.35
C SER A 312 -25.12 -9.48 -14.83
N LEU A 313 -26.09 -9.60 -13.92
CA LEU A 313 -27.52 -9.56 -14.28
C LEU A 313 -27.97 -8.18 -14.75
N VAL A 314 -27.36 -7.13 -14.20
CA VAL A 314 -27.69 -5.73 -14.52
C VAL A 314 -26.97 -5.28 -15.80
N TYR A 315 -25.67 -5.57 -15.92
CA TYR A 315 -24.82 -4.99 -16.96
C TYR A 315 -24.58 -5.88 -18.17
N SER A 316 -24.74 -7.20 -18.06
CA SER A 316 -24.35 -8.15 -19.12
C SER A 316 -25.52 -8.85 -19.81
N SER A 317 -26.78 -8.53 -19.44
CA SER A 317 -28.01 -9.09 -20.04
C SER A 317 -28.01 -10.62 -20.17
N LEU A 318 -27.45 -11.32 -19.19
CA LEU A 318 -27.19 -12.76 -19.29
C LEU A 318 -28.44 -13.59 -19.04
N PRO A 319 -28.59 -14.73 -19.74
CA PRO A 319 -29.68 -15.66 -19.46
C PRO A 319 -29.46 -16.33 -18.09
N ARG A 320 -30.55 -16.46 -17.30
CA ARG A 320 -30.55 -17.01 -15.92
C ARG A 320 -29.80 -18.35 -15.78
N ARG A 321 -29.78 -19.18 -16.83
CA ARG A 321 -29.01 -20.44 -16.86
C ARG A 321 -27.50 -20.29 -16.63
N VAL A 322 -26.89 -19.20 -17.11
CA VAL A 322 -25.45 -18.94 -16.93
C VAL A 322 -25.15 -18.60 -15.46
N LEU A 323 -26.08 -17.89 -14.80
CA LEU A 323 -25.99 -17.61 -13.37
C LEU A 323 -26.05 -18.90 -12.55
N VAL A 324 -26.99 -19.80 -12.86
CA VAL A 324 -27.13 -21.09 -12.18
C VAL A 324 -25.85 -21.92 -12.29
N VAL A 325 -25.25 -21.99 -13.49
CA VAL A 325 -23.98 -22.71 -13.71
C VAL A 325 -22.84 -22.08 -12.91
N ALA A 326 -22.76 -20.76 -12.86
CA ALA A 326 -21.73 -20.07 -12.07
C ALA A 326 -21.92 -20.28 -10.55
N ILE A 327 -23.16 -20.28 -10.06
CA ILE A 327 -23.48 -20.62 -8.66
C ILE A 327 -23.09 -22.06 -8.36
N ALA A 328 -23.45 -23.01 -9.23
CA ALA A 328 -23.09 -24.41 -9.08
C ALA A 328 -21.56 -24.59 -9.08
N LEU A 329 -20.83 -23.89 -9.95
CA LEU A 329 -19.37 -23.90 -9.97
C LEU A 329 -18.77 -23.42 -8.64
N VAL A 330 -19.25 -22.29 -8.11
CA VAL A 330 -18.81 -21.77 -6.80
C VAL A 330 -19.08 -22.78 -5.69
N ALA A 331 -20.28 -23.40 -5.68
CA ALA A 331 -20.63 -24.43 -4.71
C ALA A 331 -19.73 -25.66 -4.82
N VAL A 332 -19.42 -26.11 -6.04
CA VAL A 332 -18.50 -27.24 -6.28
C VAL A 332 -17.08 -26.89 -5.81
N ILE A 333 -16.58 -25.69 -6.06
CA ILE A 333 -15.26 -25.27 -5.56
C ILE A 333 -15.23 -25.35 -4.02
N CYS A 334 -16.26 -24.83 -3.35
CA CYS A 334 -16.38 -24.93 -1.89
C CYS A 334 -16.41 -26.39 -1.41
N ALA A 335 -17.19 -27.24 -2.09
CA ALA A 335 -17.31 -28.66 -1.76
C ALA A 335 -15.98 -29.41 -1.99
N VAL A 336 -15.30 -29.17 -3.11
CA VAL A 336 -13.99 -29.76 -3.41
C VAL A 336 -12.98 -29.37 -2.35
N VAL A 337 -12.90 -28.10 -1.96
CA VAL A 337 -11.97 -27.68 -0.89
C VAL A 337 -12.33 -28.30 0.45
N ALA A 338 -13.61 -28.45 0.77
CA ALA A 338 -14.03 -29.16 1.99
C ALA A 338 -13.62 -30.65 1.98
N VAL A 339 -13.54 -31.27 0.81
CA VAL A 339 -13.23 -32.70 0.62
C VAL A 339 -11.73 -32.97 0.40
N VAL A 340 -10.97 -32.04 -0.19
CA VAL A 340 -9.53 -32.18 -0.45
C VAL A 340 -8.83 -32.41 0.89
N ARG A 341 -8.53 -33.69 1.15
CA ARG A 341 -7.83 -34.16 2.34
C ARG A 341 -6.37 -33.72 2.24
N ILE A 342 -6.10 -32.55 2.80
CA ILE A 342 -4.76 -32.11 3.15
C ILE A 342 -4.10 -33.22 3.99
N PRO A 343 -2.84 -33.63 3.71
CA PRO A 343 -2.22 -34.81 4.31
C PRO A 343 -2.39 -34.91 5.83
N LYS A 344 -2.85 -36.08 6.29
CA LYS A 344 -3.14 -36.42 7.69
C LYS A 344 -1.88 -36.68 8.51
N THR A 345 -1.02 -35.68 8.64
CA THR A 345 0.05 -35.70 9.64
C THR A 345 -0.08 -34.40 10.44
N GLU A 346 -0.50 -34.49 11.71
CA GLU A 346 -0.76 -33.37 12.66
C GLU A 346 -1.93 -32.41 12.31
N VAL A 347 -2.45 -32.42 11.07
CA VAL A 347 -3.36 -31.38 10.54
C VAL A 347 -4.87 -31.66 10.75
N THR A 348 -5.28 -32.92 10.97
CA THR A 348 -6.71 -33.27 11.10
C THR A 348 -7.38 -32.54 12.26
N ASN A 349 -6.68 -32.37 13.39
CA ASN A 349 -7.20 -31.62 14.54
C ASN A 349 -7.32 -30.12 14.24
N VAL A 350 -6.39 -29.56 13.45
CA VAL A 350 -6.40 -28.12 13.09
C VAL A 350 -7.50 -27.77 12.09
N VAL A 351 -7.85 -28.67 11.17
CA VAL A 351 -8.93 -28.42 10.19
C VAL A 351 -10.29 -28.70 10.81
N VAL A 352 -10.44 -29.76 11.62
CA VAL A 352 -11.69 -30.04 12.34
C VAL A 352 -11.96 -28.97 13.40
N ASP A 353 -10.97 -28.54 14.20
CA ASP A 353 -11.13 -27.41 15.13
C ASP A 353 -11.44 -26.09 14.40
N ARG A 354 -10.96 -25.91 13.16
CA ARG A 354 -11.24 -24.69 12.39
C ARG A 354 -12.58 -24.68 11.69
N LEU A 355 -13.14 -25.84 11.39
CA LEU A 355 -14.48 -25.99 10.83
C LEU A 355 -15.54 -25.97 11.96
N SER A 356 -15.27 -26.58 13.11
CA SER A 356 -16.14 -26.49 14.30
C SER A 356 -16.19 -25.07 14.88
N THR A 357 -15.13 -24.27 14.72
CA THR A 357 -15.11 -22.86 15.15
C THR A 357 -15.82 -21.88 14.21
N LEU A 358 -16.46 -22.36 13.12
CA LEU A 358 -17.42 -21.56 12.34
C LEU A 358 -18.77 -21.42 13.07
N GLU A 359 -19.06 -22.31 14.02
CA GLU A 359 -20.27 -22.26 14.85
C GLU A 359 -20.14 -21.20 15.98
N GLU A 360 -18.91 -20.92 16.45
CA GLU A 360 -18.62 -19.86 17.42
C GLU A 360 -17.42 -18.96 17.01
N PRO A 361 -17.63 -17.98 16.11
CA PRO A 361 -16.58 -17.07 15.63
C PRO A 361 -15.87 -16.27 16.73
N LEU A 362 -16.53 -16.09 17.87
CA LEU A 362 -16.04 -15.34 19.04
C LEU A 362 -15.25 -16.21 20.02
N ALA A 363 -15.22 -17.54 19.88
CA ALA A 363 -14.47 -18.43 20.77
C ALA A 363 -12.95 -18.45 20.49
N ILE A 364 -12.52 -17.86 19.37
CA ILE A 364 -11.16 -18.03 18.80
C ILE A 364 -10.14 -17.03 19.35
N ASP A 365 -8.99 -17.53 19.81
CA ASP A 365 -7.80 -16.76 20.26
C ASP A 365 -7.34 -15.64 19.31
N SER A 366 -7.40 -15.86 17.99
CA SER A 366 -7.01 -14.83 17.00
C SER A 366 -8.07 -13.76 16.77
N ALA A 367 -9.36 -14.09 16.90
CA ALA A 367 -10.43 -13.12 16.73
C ALA A 367 -10.56 -12.27 17.99
N LYS A 368 -10.59 -12.92 19.18
CA LYS A 368 -10.57 -12.25 20.49
C LYS A 368 -9.39 -11.28 20.62
N SER A 369 -8.19 -11.67 20.19
CA SER A 369 -7.03 -10.76 20.22
C SER A 369 -7.20 -9.55 19.31
N ARG A 370 -7.70 -9.70 18.07
CA ARG A 370 -7.99 -8.56 17.17
C ARG A 370 -9.08 -7.64 17.72
N PHE A 371 -10.18 -8.19 18.25
CA PHE A 371 -11.20 -7.38 18.91
C PHE A 371 -10.65 -6.63 20.13
N GLY A 372 -9.76 -7.27 20.90
CA GLY A 372 -9.01 -6.61 21.98
C GLY A 372 -8.20 -5.41 21.46
N VAL A 373 -7.46 -5.59 20.36
CA VAL A 373 -6.73 -4.51 19.69
C VAL A 373 -7.68 -3.38 19.28
N TRP A 374 -8.80 -3.67 18.63
CA TRP A 374 -9.76 -2.65 18.17
C TRP A 374 -10.37 -1.86 19.32
N ARG A 375 -10.70 -2.54 20.42
CA ARG A 375 -11.21 -1.91 21.64
C ARG A 375 -10.16 -1.00 22.28
N ASP A 376 -8.92 -1.49 22.39
CA ASP A 376 -7.81 -0.71 22.93
C ASP A 376 -7.51 0.52 22.03
N SER A 377 -7.65 0.37 20.70
CA SER A 377 -7.57 1.47 19.72
C SER A 377 -8.62 2.56 19.92
N GLY A 378 -9.75 2.28 20.56
CA GLY A 378 -10.74 3.30 20.89
C GLY A 378 -10.18 4.41 21.79
N SER A 379 -9.29 4.07 22.72
CA SER A 379 -8.61 5.06 23.57
C SER A 379 -7.53 5.83 22.80
N LEU A 380 -6.81 5.16 21.90
CA LEU A 380 -5.86 5.82 20.98
C LEU A 380 -6.56 6.86 20.10
N ILE A 381 -7.68 6.48 19.49
CA ILE A 381 -8.46 7.37 18.62
C ILE A 381 -8.95 8.58 19.41
N ARG A 382 -9.36 8.43 20.68
CA ARG A 382 -9.77 9.56 21.51
C ARG A 382 -8.59 10.50 21.82
N ASP A 383 -7.44 9.97 22.20
CA ASP A 383 -6.26 10.76 22.58
C ASP A 383 -5.64 11.49 21.37
N PHE A 384 -5.89 11.01 20.14
CA PHE A 384 -5.35 11.58 18.90
C PHE A 384 -6.43 11.92 17.85
N ALA A 385 -7.65 12.26 18.28
CA ALA A 385 -8.86 12.27 17.44
C ALA A 385 -8.81 13.06 16.13
N ILE A 386 -8.23 14.26 16.12
CA ILE A 386 -8.33 15.15 14.96
C ILE A 386 -7.31 14.76 13.87
N LEU A 387 -6.03 14.72 14.24
CA LEU A 387 -4.90 14.57 13.31
C LEU A 387 -4.35 13.15 13.22
N GLY A 388 -4.74 12.25 14.13
CA GLY A 388 -4.18 10.91 14.19
C GLY A 388 -2.69 10.87 14.50
N VAL A 389 -2.16 9.71 14.82
CA VAL A 389 -0.79 9.56 15.33
C VAL A 389 0.30 9.78 14.26
N GLY A 390 -0.10 9.94 13.00
CA GLY A 390 0.77 9.99 11.85
C GLY A 390 0.70 8.70 11.04
N ALA A 391 0.88 8.79 9.74
CA ALA A 391 0.80 7.64 8.86
C ALA A 391 1.80 6.53 9.24
N ASN A 392 1.31 5.28 9.30
CA ASN A 392 2.01 4.08 9.74
C ASN A 392 2.56 4.21 11.18
N GLY A 393 1.85 4.94 12.05
CA GLY A 393 2.24 5.28 13.41
C GLY A 393 1.70 4.34 14.47
N PHE A 394 0.73 3.49 14.13
CA PHE A 394 0.09 2.53 15.04
C PHE A 394 1.08 1.80 15.96
N ARG A 395 2.11 1.17 15.39
CA ARG A 395 3.13 0.40 16.13
C ARG A 395 3.89 1.19 17.20
N MET A 396 3.98 2.50 17.04
CA MET A 396 4.75 3.37 17.94
C MET A 396 3.98 3.75 19.20
N ILE A 397 2.64 3.59 19.20
CA ILE A 397 1.80 4.09 20.29
C ILE A 397 0.94 2.98 20.89
N TYR A 398 0.50 2.01 20.08
CA TYR A 398 -0.29 0.88 20.55
C TYR A 398 0.28 0.14 21.79
N PRO A 399 1.60 -0.06 21.94
CA PRO A 399 2.15 -0.71 23.13
C PRO A 399 1.74 -0.03 24.46
N GLY A 400 1.54 1.28 24.47
CA GLY A 400 1.14 2.04 25.66
C GLY A 400 -0.35 1.92 26.04
N TYR A 401 -1.18 1.45 25.11
CA TYR A 401 -2.64 1.37 25.26
C TYR A 401 -3.15 -0.07 25.34
N ARG A 402 -2.30 -1.06 25.04
CA ARG A 402 -2.69 -2.47 25.04
C ARG A 402 -3.07 -2.93 26.45
N THR A 403 -4.19 -3.62 26.55
CA THR A 403 -4.64 -4.25 27.79
C THR A 403 -4.16 -5.70 27.92
N ASN A 404 -3.93 -6.37 26.79
CA ASN A 404 -3.43 -7.75 26.77
C ASN A 404 -1.91 -7.81 27.03
N THR A 405 -1.51 -8.60 28.03
CA THR A 405 -0.13 -8.76 28.48
C THR A 405 0.53 -10.05 27.99
N GLU A 406 -0.20 -10.99 27.40
CA GLU A 406 0.27 -12.34 27.08
C GLU A 406 1.07 -12.42 25.77
N ARG A 407 0.75 -11.54 24.81
CA ARG A 407 1.35 -11.56 23.46
C ARG A 407 2.32 -10.39 23.24
N LYS A 408 3.21 -10.55 22.24
CA LYS A 408 3.97 -9.42 21.68
C LYS A 408 2.99 -8.35 21.17
N SER A 409 3.39 -7.08 21.25
CA SER A 409 2.57 -5.97 20.76
C SER A 409 2.30 -6.13 19.26
N PHE A 410 1.12 -5.73 18.83
CA PHE A 410 0.75 -5.68 17.41
C PHE A 410 1.42 -4.47 16.74
N THR A 411 1.87 -4.66 15.50
CA THR A 411 2.42 -3.57 14.68
C THR A 411 1.36 -2.86 13.84
N HIS A 412 0.19 -3.48 13.65
CA HIS A 412 -0.96 -2.95 12.94
C HIS A 412 -2.26 -3.35 13.65
N ALA A 413 -3.34 -2.62 13.42
CA ALA A 413 -4.65 -2.88 13.99
C ALA A 413 -5.33 -4.15 13.44
N GLU A 414 -4.77 -4.79 12.40
CA GLU A 414 -5.39 -5.93 11.71
C GLU A 414 -6.79 -5.60 11.14
N ASN A 415 -6.99 -4.31 10.82
CA ASN A 415 -8.19 -3.73 10.24
C ASN A 415 -7.81 -2.35 9.69
N GLU A 416 -7.88 -2.18 8.38
CA GLU A 416 -7.46 -0.95 7.69
C GLU A 416 -8.29 0.27 8.12
N TYR A 417 -9.56 0.09 8.48
CA TYR A 417 -10.43 1.19 8.92
C TYR A 417 -10.05 1.71 10.30
N VAL A 418 -9.71 0.79 11.22
CA VAL A 418 -9.19 1.14 12.55
C VAL A 418 -7.79 1.76 12.43
N GLU A 419 -6.93 1.20 11.57
CA GLU A 419 -5.60 1.74 11.28
C GLU A 419 -5.71 3.18 10.76
N LEU A 420 -6.58 3.42 9.76
CA LEU A 420 -6.81 4.75 9.19
C LEU A 420 -7.32 5.76 10.23
N ALA A 421 -8.19 5.32 11.15
CA ALA A 421 -8.68 6.17 12.23
C ALA A 421 -7.58 6.54 13.23
N VAL A 422 -6.69 5.60 13.56
CA VAL A 422 -5.55 5.85 14.46
C VAL A 422 -4.51 6.74 13.78
N ASP A 423 -4.07 6.38 12.58
CA ASP A 423 -3.00 7.05 11.85
C ASP A 423 -3.39 8.44 11.35
N GLY A 424 -4.59 8.55 10.76
CA GLY A 424 -5.07 9.75 10.09
C GLY A 424 -6.00 10.62 10.92
N GLY A 425 -6.58 10.10 12.01
CA GLY A 425 -7.62 10.79 12.76
C GLY A 425 -8.85 11.10 11.91
N LEU A 426 -9.75 11.92 12.43
CA LEU A 426 -10.96 12.34 11.74
C LEU A 426 -10.64 13.01 10.40
N LEU A 427 -9.60 13.85 10.33
CA LEU A 427 -9.24 14.55 9.10
C LEU A 427 -8.77 13.57 8.01
N GLY A 428 -7.89 12.63 8.35
CA GLY A 428 -7.45 11.60 7.42
C GLY A 428 -8.60 10.71 6.94
N MET A 429 -9.50 10.31 7.85
CA MET A 429 -10.69 9.54 7.50
C MET A 429 -11.60 10.28 6.52
N LEU A 430 -11.89 11.57 6.76
CA LEU A 430 -12.74 12.38 5.89
C LEU A 430 -12.12 12.56 4.49
N LEU A 431 -10.81 12.76 4.41
CA LEU A 431 -10.10 12.89 3.14
C LEU A 431 -10.16 11.59 2.32
N VAL A 432 -9.86 10.44 2.95
CA VAL A 432 -9.91 9.13 2.28
C VAL A 432 -11.34 8.75 1.90
N LEU A 433 -12.32 8.99 2.77
CA LEU A 433 -13.73 8.77 2.47
C LEU A 433 -14.19 9.65 1.29
N GLY A 434 -13.81 10.94 1.29
CA GLY A 434 -14.09 11.85 0.19
C GLY A 434 -13.50 11.36 -1.14
N LEU A 435 -12.24 10.87 -1.12
CA LEU A 435 -11.61 10.28 -2.29
C LEU A 435 -12.36 9.02 -2.76
N ALA A 436 -12.70 8.11 -1.85
CA ALA A 436 -13.42 6.87 -2.16
C ALA A 436 -14.81 7.16 -2.76
N VAL A 437 -15.57 8.11 -2.20
CA VAL A 437 -16.86 8.55 -2.73
C VAL A 437 -16.69 9.18 -4.12
N SER A 438 -15.69 10.05 -4.30
CA SER A 438 -15.43 10.68 -5.59
C SER A 438 -15.09 9.65 -6.68
N LEU A 439 -14.29 8.63 -6.36
CA LEU A 439 -13.93 7.55 -7.27
C LEU A 439 -15.13 6.64 -7.55
N GLY A 440 -15.93 6.32 -6.54
CA GLY A 440 -17.15 5.52 -6.67
C GLY A 440 -18.19 6.18 -7.57
N LEU A 441 -18.41 7.49 -7.42
CA LEU A 441 -19.27 8.26 -8.30
C LEU A 441 -18.74 8.30 -9.73
N ALA A 442 -17.43 8.51 -9.91
CA ALA A 442 -16.81 8.48 -11.24
C ALA A 442 -16.99 7.13 -11.94
N PHE A 443 -16.79 6.04 -11.20
CA PHE A 443 -16.98 4.69 -11.71
C PHE A 443 -18.46 4.43 -12.06
N ALA A 444 -19.39 4.82 -11.19
CA ALA A 444 -20.82 4.67 -11.44
C ALA A 444 -21.29 5.43 -12.69
N CYS A 445 -20.81 6.67 -12.88
CA CYS A 445 -21.07 7.43 -14.10
C CYS A 445 -20.50 6.71 -15.34
N ASN A 446 -19.23 6.26 -15.30
CA ASN A 446 -18.63 5.56 -16.43
C ASN A 446 -19.35 4.25 -16.78
N ALA A 447 -19.82 3.51 -15.78
CA ALA A 447 -20.60 2.29 -15.96
C ALA A 447 -21.97 2.59 -16.59
N ARG A 448 -22.65 3.66 -16.14
CA ARG A 448 -23.94 4.10 -16.67
C ARG A 448 -23.84 4.62 -18.10
N ASP A 449 -22.81 5.41 -18.39
CA ASP A 449 -22.59 6.08 -19.68
C ASP A 449 -22.04 5.11 -20.75
N GLY A 450 -21.81 3.84 -20.41
CA GLY A 450 -21.27 2.84 -21.35
C GLY A 450 -19.83 3.12 -21.78
N VAL A 451 -19.06 3.91 -21.01
CA VAL A 451 -17.67 4.27 -21.36
C VAL A 451 -16.74 3.07 -21.37
N MET A 452 -17.06 2.05 -20.57
CA MET A 452 -16.33 0.78 -20.56
C MET A 452 -17.21 -0.37 -21.02
N PRO A 453 -16.62 -1.43 -21.60
CA PRO A 453 -17.35 -2.64 -21.94
C PRO A 453 -18.12 -3.14 -20.73
N SER A 454 -19.43 -3.37 -20.90
CA SER A 454 -20.32 -3.73 -19.79
C SER A 454 -19.89 -5.00 -19.06
N VAL A 455 -19.23 -5.92 -19.78
CA VAL A 455 -18.62 -7.15 -19.26
C VAL A 455 -17.50 -6.91 -18.24
N LEU A 456 -16.84 -5.74 -18.28
CA LEU A 456 -15.74 -5.41 -17.37
C LEU A 456 -16.22 -4.90 -16.01
N VAL A 457 -17.40 -4.26 -15.97
CA VAL A 457 -17.95 -3.65 -14.75
C VAL A 457 -18.10 -4.67 -13.60
N PRO A 458 -18.66 -5.88 -13.82
CA PRO A 458 -18.77 -6.88 -12.76
C PRO A 458 -17.44 -7.29 -12.13
N GLY A 459 -16.40 -7.47 -12.96
CA GLY A 459 -15.08 -7.87 -12.48
C GLY A 459 -14.44 -6.80 -11.59
N LEU A 460 -14.52 -5.53 -11.99
CA LEU A 460 -14.00 -4.40 -11.21
C LEU A 460 -14.77 -4.19 -9.91
N LEU A 461 -16.11 -4.30 -9.93
CA LEU A 461 -16.94 -4.26 -8.72
C LEU A 461 -16.58 -5.41 -7.77
N GLY A 462 -16.36 -6.61 -8.29
CA GLY A 462 -15.92 -7.75 -7.50
C GLY A 462 -14.54 -7.51 -6.87
N SER A 463 -13.56 -7.00 -7.62
CA SER A 463 -12.23 -6.69 -7.06
C SER A 463 -12.31 -5.61 -5.98
N LEU A 464 -13.17 -4.60 -6.15
CA LEU A 464 -13.44 -3.61 -5.11
C LEU A 464 -14.07 -4.24 -3.85
N ALA A 465 -15.00 -5.18 -4.03
CA ALA A 465 -15.60 -5.91 -2.92
C ALA A 465 -14.57 -6.74 -2.13
N VAL A 466 -13.59 -7.35 -2.83
CA VAL A 466 -12.47 -8.05 -2.16
C VAL A 466 -11.74 -7.10 -1.22
N VAL A 467 -11.35 -5.92 -1.71
CA VAL A 467 -10.60 -4.94 -0.89
C VAL A 467 -11.42 -4.47 0.30
N LEU A 468 -12.67 -4.05 0.08
CA LEU A 468 -13.52 -3.51 1.15
C LEU A 468 -13.78 -4.53 2.26
N VAL A 469 -14.04 -5.79 1.90
CA VAL A 469 -14.36 -6.85 2.85
C VAL A 469 -13.09 -7.38 3.54
N HIS A 470 -12.02 -7.60 2.79
CA HIS A 470 -10.77 -8.13 3.36
C HIS A 470 -10.13 -7.13 4.33
N ASN A 471 -10.16 -5.83 4.00
CA ASN A 471 -9.61 -4.75 4.85
C ASN A 471 -10.36 -4.57 6.18
N ALA A 472 -11.55 -5.16 6.35
CA ALA A 472 -12.25 -5.15 7.65
C ALA A 472 -11.59 -6.08 8.68
N VAL A 473 -10.74 -7.00 8.25
CA VAL A 473 -10.13 -8.04 9.10
C VAL A 473 -8.65 -8.26 8.79
N ASP A 474 -8.03 -7.34 8.06
CA ASP A 474 -6.61 -7.34 7.68
C ASP A 474 -6.20 -5.95 7.17
N PHE A 475 -4.92 -5.77 6.80
CA PHE A 475 -4.35 -4.49 6.36
C PHE A 475 -3.47 -4.60 5.08
N PRO A 476 -3.94 -5.26 4.00
CA PRO A 476 -3.10 -5.59 2.84
C PRO A 476 -2.67 -4.36 2.02
N LEU A 477 -3.29 -3.19 2.18
CA LEU A 477 -2.91 -1.97 1.44
C LEU A 477 -1.51 -1.47 1.80
N HIS A 478 -1.01 -1.83 2.98
CA HIS A 478 0.37 -1.55 3.37
C HIS A 478 1.41 -2.37 2.58
N ALA A 479 0.98 -3.36 1.78
CA ALA A 479 1.85 -4.08 0.86
C ALA A 479 1.88 -3.40 -0.52
N PRO A 480 3.07 -2.95 -1.00
CA PRO A 480 3.22 -2.24 -2.27
C PRO A 480 2.57 -2.90 -3.48
N VAL A 481 2.80 -4.20 -3.69
CA VAL A 481 2.26 -4.90 -4.88
C VAL A 481 0.74 -4.95 -4.86
N TYR A 482 0.13 -5.11 -3.68
CA TYR A 482 -1.32 -5.13 -3.52
C TYR A 482 -1.92 -3.77 -3.84
N SER A 483 -1.39 -2.70 -3.25
CA SER A 483 -1.88 -1.33 -3.45
C SER A 483 -1.69 -0.86 -4.90
N ILE A 484 -0.57 -1.20 -5.56
CA ILE A 484 -0.33 -0.90 -6.98
C ILE A 484 -1.35 -1.60 -7.88
N VAL A 485 -1.58 -2.91 -7.69
CA VAL A 485 -2.55 -3.66 -8.49
C VAL A 485 -3.94 -3.09 -8.26
N PHE A 486 -4.37 -2.90 -7.01
CA PHE A 486 -5.67 -2.32 -6.69
C PHE A 486 -5.85 -0.93 -7.32
N ALA A 487 -4.87 -0.04 -7.14
CA ALA A 487 -4.95 1.32 -7.68
C ALA A 487 -4.98 1.33 -9.22
N SER A 488 -4.28 0.41 -9.89
CA SER A 488 -4.38 0.26 -11.35
C SER A 488 -5.78 -0.15 -11.81
N LEU A 489 -6.47 -1.01 -11.05
CA LEU A 489 -7.86 -1.41 -11.32
C LEU A 489 -8.83 -0.23 -11.09
N VAL A 490 -8.62 0.55 -10.02
CA VAL A 490 -9.36 1.79 -9.78
C VAL A 490 -9.17 2.77 -10.94
N GLY A 491 -7.93 2.93 -11.42
CA GLY A 491 -7.61 3.73 -12.60
C GLY A 491 -8.41 3.29 -13.82
N ILE A 492 -8.43 1.99 -14.11
CA ILE A 492 -9.21 1.41 -15.21
C ILE A 492 -10.72 1.70 -15.05
N ALA A 493 -11.23 1.63 -13.82
CA ALA A 493 -12.64 1.87 -13.51
C ALA A 493 -13.08 3.33 -13.76
N VAL A 494 -12.18 4.29 -13.53
CA VAL A 494 -12.50 5.73 -13.66
C VAL A 494 -11.98 6.37 -14.96
N GLY A 495 -11.11 5.68 -15.70
CA GLY A 495 -10.56 6.16 -16.98
C GLY A 495 -11.61 6.22 -18.10
N ARG A 496 -11.56 7.28 -18.92
CA ARG A 496 -12.41 7.43 -20.10
C ARG A 496 -11.59 7.30 -21.39
N ALA A 497 -12.15 6.64 -22.40
CA ALA A 497 -11.50 6.52 -23.72
C ALA A 497 -11.38 7.90 -24.41
N PRO A 498 -10.35 8.12 -25.26
CA PRO A 498 -10.23 9.34 -26.05
C PRO A 498 -11.41 9.47 -27.03
N GLY A 499 -12.09 10.61 -27.02
CA GLY A 499 -13.17 10.98 -27.96
C GLY A 499 -13.01 12.44 -28.39
N GLN A 500 -13.38 12.76 -29.64
CA GLN A 500 -12.99 13.96 -30.38
C GLN A 500 -13.35 15.31 -29.71
N GLN A 501 -12.34 16.19 -29.74
CA GLN A 501 -12.29 17.67 -29.70
C GLN A 501 -13.28 18.46 -28.83
N ASP A 502 -12.70 19.24 -27.91
CA ASP A 502 -13.28 20.50 -27.41
C ASP A 502 -12.16 21.52 -27.20
N GLU A 503 -12.43 22.77 -27.61
CA GLU A 503 -11.52 23.94 -27.73
C GLU A 503 -10.87 24.42 -26.42
N ASP A 504 -11.15 23.76 -25.29
CA ASP A 504 -10.68 24.06 -23.93
C ASP A 504 -9.17 23.74 -23.70
N MET A 505 -8.42 23.58 -24.80
CA MET A 505 -7.04 23.09 -24.90
C MET A 505 -5.99 24.00 -24.23
N SER A 506 -6.27 25.30 -24.08
CA SER A 506 -5.35 26.27 -23.46
C SER A 506 -5.32 26.17 -21.93
N ARG A 507 -6.41 25.75 -21.29
CA ARG A 507 -6.50 25.45 -19.85
C ARG A 507 -5.89 24.07 -19.53
N ARG A 508 -6.12 23.10 -20.43
CA ARG A 508 -5.55 21.74 -20.36
C ARG A 508 -4.01 21.73 -20.48
N ARG A 509 -3.42 22.65 -21.25
CA ARG A 509 -1.96 22.82 -21.36
C ARG A 509 -1.28 23.29 -20.06
N ARG A 510 -1.94 24.15 -19.27
CA ARG A 510 -1.44 24.64 -17.97
C ARG A 510 -1.43 23.56 -16.88
N VAL A 511 -2.43 22.68 -16.86
CA VAL A 511 -2.47 21.51 -15.97
C VAL A 511 -1.41 20.47 -16.36
N ARG A 512 -1.18 20.26 -17.67
CA ARG A 512 -0.13 19.35 -18.19
C ARG A 512 1.29 19.81 -17.84
N LEU A 513 1.55 21.12 -17.86
CA LEU A 513 2.84 21.68 -17.46
C LEU A 513 3.04 21.60 -15.94
N GLY A 514 2.02 21.95 -15.15
CA GLY A 514 2.08 21.84 -13.68
C GLY A 514 2.24 20.40 -13.17
N ALA A 515 1.62 19.42 -13.82
CA ALA A 515 1.72 18.02 -13.43
C ALA A 515 3.01 17.33 -13.93
N GLY A 516 3.53 17.71 -15.10
CA GLY A 516 4.86 17.29 -15.54
C GLY A 516 5.96 17.83 -14.62
N ILE A 517 5.84 19.09 -14.20
CA ILE A 517 6.72 19.70 -13.19
C ILE A 517 6.56 18.97 -11.84
N LEU A 518 5.34 18.74 -11.37
CA LEU A 518 5.11 18.00 -10.12
C LEU A 518 5.71 16.60 -10.15
N ALA A 519 5.69 15.93 -11.30
CA ALA A 519 6.23 14.58 -11.42
C ALA A 519 7.76 14.54 -11.54
N VAL A 520 8.38 15.51 -12.23
CA VAL A 520 9.83 15.72 -12.15
C VAL A 520 10.24 16.07 -10.71
N CYS A 521 9.47 16.92 -10.03
CA CYS A 521 9.66 17.22 -8.62
C CYS A 521 9.43 16.01 -7.72
N ALA A 522 8.49 15.11 -8.03
CA ALA A 522 8.22 13.90 -7.27
C ALA A 522 9.33 12.86 -7.48
N THR A 523 9.83 12.68 -8.71
CA THR A 523 10.99 11.82 -8.99
C THR A 523 12.25 12.38 -8.35
N ALA A 524 12.50 13.69 -8.48
CA ALA A 524 13.62 14.38 -7.82
C ALA A 524 13.49 14.33 -6.29
N ALA A 525 12.29 14.47 -5.73
CA ALA A 525 12.03 14.33 -4.29
C ALA A 525 12.27 12.89 -3.84
N THR A 526 11.79 11.86 -4.54
CA THR A 526 12.02 10.46 -4.18
C THR A 526 13.52 10.11 -4.19
N VAL A 527 14.27 10.58 -5.20
CA VAL A 527 15.71 10.35 -5.30
C VAL A 527 16.47 11.14 -4.23
N SER A 528 16.12 12.41 -4.01
CA SER A 528 16.78 13.27 -3.00
C SER A 528 16.46 12.86 -1.57
N LEU A 529 15.30 12.22 -1.34
CA LEU A 529 14.90 11.71 -0.04
C LEU A 529 15.47 10.31 0.23
N LEU A 530 16.04 9.61 -0.74
CA LEU A 530 16.48 8.21 -0.57
C LEU A 530 17.45 8.04 0.62
N PRO A 531 18.51 8.85 0.80
CA PRO A 531 19.39 8.72 1.96
C PRO A 531 18.66 9.02 3.28
N GLY A 532 17.83 10.06 3.32
CA GLY A 532 17.05 10.43 4.51
C GLY A 532 15.97 9.40 4.86
N ILE A 533 15.39 8.73 3.87
CA ILE A 533 14.43 7.63 4.04
C ILE A 533 15.15 6.40 4.59
N MET A 534 16.34 6.07 4.07
CA MET A 534 17.12 4.95 4.56
C MET A 534 17.54 5.15 6.02
N ILE A 535 18.06 6.35 6.36
CA ILE A 535 18.38 6.71 7.74
C ILE A 535 17.13 6.67 8.64
N ALA A 536 16.00 7.22 8.18
CA ALA A 536 14.75 7.15 8.96
C ALA A 536 14.30 5.70 9.18
N TYR A 537 14.44 4.84 8.16
CA TYR A 537 14.06 3.43 8.25
C TYR A 537 14.99 2.63 9.16
N GLU A 538 16.29 2.91 9.11
CA GLU A 538 17.27 2.39 10.06
C GLU A 538 16.84 2.73 11.50
N LEU A 539 16.42 3.97 11.76
CA LEU A 539 15.93 4.41 13.07
C LEU A 539 14.59 3.79 13.53
N ASP A 540 13.90 3.04 12.65
CA ASP A 540 12.66 2.32 12.93
C ASP A 540 12.86 0.79 12.89
N SER A 541 14.08 0.34 12.56
CA SER A 541 14.49 -1.06 12.53
C SER A 541 15.04 -1.48 13.89
N PRO A 542 14.45 -2.48 14.58
CA PRO A 542 14.96 -2.96 15.86
C PRO A 542 16.43 -3.37 15.81
N ASP A 543 16.87 -3.99 14.71
CA ASP A 543 18.24 -4.50 14.57
C ASP A 543 19.26 -3.35 14.54
N VAL A 544 18.89 -2.21 13.95
CA VAL A 544 19.77 -1.04 13.87
C VAL A 544 19.72 -0.23 15.18
N ILE A 545 18.53 -0.08 15.79
CA ILE A 545 18.39 0.63 17.07
C ILE A 545 19.26 0.00 18.17
N VAL A 546 19.44 -1.33 18.15
CA VAL A 546 20.25 -2.05 19.14
C VAL A 546 21.73 -1.67 19.08
N GLU A 547 22.24 -1.40 17.88
CA GLU A 547 23.66 -1.10 17.60
C GLU A 547 23.94 0.40 17.43
N ALA A 548 22.90 1.24 17.47
CA ALA A 548 23.00 2.69 17.28
C ALA A 548 23.73 3.40 18.44
N ASP A 549 24.49 4.43 18.12
CA ASP A 549 25.11 5.31 19.10
C ASP A 549 24.10 6.29 19.73
N ALA A 550 24.53 7.00 20.78
CA ALA A 550 23.66 7.92 21.52
C ALA A 550 23.13 9.08 20.64
N GLU A 551 23.94 9.56 19.69
CA GLU A 551 23.58 10.64 18.76
C GLU A 551 22.45 10.21 17.81
N LEU A 552 22.60 9.03 17.20
CA LEU A 552 21.60 8.44 16.32
C LEU A 552 20.32 8.10 17.09
N LEU A 553 20.43 7.60 18.33
CA LEU A 553 19.29 7.33 19.20
C LEU A 553 18.55 8.60 19.61
N ALA A 554 19.25 9.71 19.88
CA ALA A 554 18.63 11.01 20.12
C ALA A 554 17.80 11.48 18.91
N ARG A 555 18.33 11.32 17.68
CA ARG A 555 17.57 11.57 16.44
C ARG A 555 16.39 10.61 16.27
N GLY A 556 16.54 9.37 16.71
CA GLY A 556 15.45 8.40 16.80
C GLY A 556 14.31 8.88 17.69
N LEU A 557 14.62 9.47 18.86
CA LEU A 557 13.62 10.05 19.77
C LEU A 557 12.91 11.26 19.16
N GLU A 558 13.59 12.06 18.32
CA GLU A 558 12.92 13.12 17.56
C GLU A 558 11.93 12.58 16.51
N GLY A 559 12.28 11.46 15.87
CA GLY A 559 11.46 10.83 14.82
C GLY A 559 10.32 9.96 15.33
N ALA A 560 10.48 9.37 16.52
CA ALA A 560 9.54 8.48 17.17
C ALA A 560 9.63 8.63 18.71
N PRO A 561 9.13 9.74 19.30
CA PRO A 561 9.28 10.04 20.73
C PRO A 561 8.59 9.04 21.68
N THR A 562 7.78 8.14 21.12
CA THR A 562 7.04 7.09 21.84
C THR A 562 7.64 5.70 21.66
N SER A 563 8.75 5.57 20.91
CA SER A 563 9.46 4.29 20.71
C SER A 563 10.13 3.83 22.00
N TRP A 564 9.56 2.81 22.65
CA TRP A 564 10.15 2.26 23.87
C TRP A 564 11.55 1.67 23.61
N GLN A 565 11.79 1.12 22.41
CA GLN A 565 13.10 0.58 22.02
C GLN A 565 14.14 1.69 22.01
N THR A 566 13.83 2.81 21.36
CA THR A 566 14.76 3.95 21.27
C THR A 566 15.07 4.50 22.65
N TRP A 567 14.06 4.66 23.53
CA TRP A 567 14.28 5.06 24.93
C TRP A 567 15.15 4.08 25.71
N TYR A 568 14.92 2.77 25.55
CA TYR A 568 15.69 1.72 26.22
C TYR A 568 17.17 1.76 25.80
N HIS A 569 17.43 1.79 24.48
CA HIS A 569 18.79 1.77 23.96
C HIS A 569 19.51 3.10 24.18
N PHE A 570 18.80 4.23 24.18
CA PHE A 570 19.36 5.53 24.58
C PHE A 570 19.80 5.49 26.04
N GLY A 571 18.96 4.97 26.95
CA GLY A 571 19.36 4.78 28.35
C GLY A 571 20.56 3.86 28.53
N ALA A 572 20.65 2.78 27.73
CA ALA A 572 21.75 1.84 27.78
C ALA A 572 23.08 2.48 27.34
N THR A 573 23.08 3.29 26.28
CA THR A 573 24.29 3.96 25.75
C THR A 573 24.77 5.11 26.62
N LEU A 574 23.87 5.80 27.33
CA LEU A 574 24.22 6.88 28.26
C LEU A 574 24.80 6.36 29.59
N GLY A 575 24.69 5.07 29.90
CA GLY A 575 25.17 4.54 31.18
C GLY A 575 26.69 4.45 31.27
N GLN A 576 27.33 5.29 32.09
CA GLN A 576 28.78 5.28 32.30
C GLN A 576 29.16 4.87 33.74
N PRO A 577 30.10 3.92 33.93
CA PRO A 577 30.60 3.56 35.26
C PRO A 577 31.13 4.79 36.01
N GLY A 578 30.76 4.96 37.28
CA GLY A 578 31.21 6.07 38.13
C GLY A 578 30.59 7.45 37.84
N ASN A 579 29.86 7.64 36.74
CA ASN A 579 29.24 8.92 36.40
C ASN A 579 27.77 8.98 36.89
N ARG A 580 27.56 9.52 38.09
CA ARG A 580 26.24 9.55 38.75
C ARG A 580 25.17 10.31 37.94
N PRO A 581 25.42 11.52 37.40
CA PRO A 581 24.44 12.21 36.55
C PRO A 581 24.03 11.40 35.30
N SER A 582 25.00 10.81 34.62
CA SER A 582 24.76 9.95 33.43
C SER A 582 23.92 8.73 33.78
N ASN A 583 24.22 8.09 34.92
CA ASN A 583 23.48 6.92 35.38
C ASN A 583 22.03 7.24 35.78
N LEU A 584 21.80 8.43 36.35
CA LEU A 584 20.45 8.92 36.65
C LEU A 584 19.64 9.17 35.37
N LEU A 585 20.24 9.82 34.36
CA LEU A 585 19.58 10.04 33.07
C LEU A 585 19.26 8.73 32.36
N ALA A 586 20.19 7.77 32.40
CA ALA A 586 19.97 6.42 31.89
C ALA A 586 18.76 5.76 32.56
N GLU A 587 18.67 5.79 33.90
CA GLU A 587 17.51 5.25 34.63
C GLU A 587 16.19 5.94 34.23
N GLN A 588 16.20 7.27 34.07
CA GLN A 588 15.03 8.01 33.59
C GLN A 588 14.59 7.53 32.21
N CYS A 589 15.53 7.22 31.31
CA CYS A 589 15.24 6.67 29.99
C CYS A 589 14.63 5.25 30.06
N PHE A 590 15.17 4.36 30.91
CA PHE A 590 14.59 3.04 31.14
C PHE A 590 13.16 3.13 31.72
N SER A 591 12.97 3.99 32.72
CA SER A 591 11.66 4.27 33.32
C SER A 591 10.70 4.90 32.31
N ARG A 592 11.19 5.68 31.34
CA ARG A 592 10.35 6.20 30.26
C ARG A 592 9.96 5.11 29.27
N ALA A 593 10.87 4.19 28.95
CA ALA A 593 10.55 3.04 28.09
C ALA A 593 9.39 2.20 28.67
N THR A 594 9.36 1.96 29.99
CA THR A 594 8.24 1.23 30.62
C THR A 594 6.92 1.98 30.52
N SER A 595 6.92 3.32 30.48
CA SER A 595 5.67 4.09 30.29
C SER A 595 5.07 3.93 28.89
N TYR A 596 5.91 3.64 27.88
CA TYR A 596 5.46 3.44 26.50
C TYR A 596 5.12 1.98 26.18
N ASP A 597 5.62 1.01 26.94
CA ASP A 597 5.16 -0.38 26.89
C ASP A 597 5.04 -0.98 28.32
N PRO A 598 4.01 -0.57 29.10
CA PRO A 598 3.88 -0.91 30.51
C PRO A 598 3.62 -2.39 30.78
N ASN A 599 3.30 -3.15 29.75
CA ASN A 599 3.04 -4.59 29.81
C ASN A 599 4.22 -5.43 29.32
N ASN A 600 5.37 -4.80 29.04
CA ASN A 600 6.60 -5.49 28.71
C ASN A 600 7.46 -5.74 29.96
N TYR A 601 7.38 -6.97 30.48
CA TYR A 601 8.10 -7.37 31.69
C TYR A 601 9.63 -7.22 31.59
N ARG A 602 10.22 -7.24 30.39
CA ARG A 602 11.66 -7.08 30.19
C ARG A 602 12.13 -5.66 30.49
N LEU A 603 11.29 -4.66 30.23
CA LEU A 603 11.59 -3.27 30.56
C LEU A 603 11.60 -3.06 32.07
N TRP A 604 10.65 -3.66 32.78
CA TRP A 604 10.59 -3.62 34.24
C TRP A 604 11.78 -4.32 34.90
N GLU A 605 12.25 -5.44 34.34
CA GLU A 605 13.50 -6.07 34.77
C GLU A 605 14.70 -5.14 34.62
N ALA A 606 14.85 -4.50 33.45
CA ALA A 606 15.97 -3.61 33.19
C ALA A 606 15.99 -2.40 34.13
N VAL A 607 14.81 -1.79 34.39
CA VAL A 607 14.66 -0.74 35.40
C VAL A 607 15.07 -1.24 36.78
N GLY A 608 14.64 -2.44 37.17
CA GLY A 608 14.99 -3.05 38.47
C GLY A 608 16.50 -3.20 38.65
N HIS A 609 17.19 -3.81 37.68
CA HIS A 609 18.64 -3.94 37.71
C HIS A 609 19.35 -2.59 37.73
N ARG A 610 18.86 -1.63 36.96
CA ARG A 610 19.47 -0.30 36.91
C ARG A 610 19.36 0.42 38.24
N ARG A 611 18.18 0.42 38.86
CA ARG A 611 17.93 1.02 40.19
C ARG A 611 18.75 0.34 41.27
N LEU A 612 18.87 -0.99 41.23
CA LEU A 612 19.70 -1.75 42.16
C LEU A 612 21.18 -1.34 42.05
N GLY A 613 21.71 -1.23 40.83
CA GLY A 613 23.08 -0.76 40.58
C GLY A 613 23.35 0.68 41.04
N MET A 614 22.31 1.50 41.23
CA MET A 614 22.42 2.85 41.81
C MET A 614 22.17 2.89 43.33
N GLY A 615 21.91 1.75 43.98
CA GLY A 615 21.58 1.67 45.41
C GLY A 615 20.14 2.06 45.76
N ASN A 616 19.24 2.19 44.78
CA ASN A 616 17.81 2.41 45.01
C ASN A 616 17.08 1.07 45.14
N GLU A 617 17.25 0.41 46.30
CA GLU A 617 16.67 -0.91 46.55
C GLU A 617 15.14 -0.91 46.50
N ALA A 618 14.49 0.07 47.16
CA ALA A 618 13.03 0.17 47.19
C ALA A 618 12.44 0.34 45.78
N GLY A 619 13.03 1.18 44.94
CA GLY A 619 12.59 1.36 43.56
C GLY A 619 12.90 0.15 42.68
N ALA A 620 13.94 -0.62 42.99
CA ALA A 620 14.25 -1.87 42.29
C ALA A 620 13.21 -2.96 42.62
N ASP A 621 12.84 -3.10 43.90
CA ASP A 621 11.80 -4.02 44.35
C ASP A 621 10.45 -3.74 43.69
N GLU A 622 10.04 -2.47 43.60
CA GLU A 622 8.81 -2.09 42.89
C GLU A 622 8.82 -2.54 41.42
N ALA A 623 9.94 -2.35 40.73
CA ALA A 623 10.10 -2.73 39.34
C ALA A 623 10.07 -4.25 39.16
N PHE A 624 10.76 -5.00 40.03
CA PHE A 624 10.72 -6.46 40.02
C PHE A 624 9.33 -7.00 40.37
N ASP A 625 8.59 -6.35 41.26
CA ASP A 625 7.19 -6.72 41.57
C ASP A 625 6.25 -6.49 40.40
N ARG A 626 6.43 -5.39 39.67
CA ARG A 626 5.68 -5.17 38.43
C ARG A 626 6.02 -6.23 37.38
N MET A 627 7.30 -6.57 37.23
CA MET A 627 7.74 -7.66 36.35
C MET A 627 7.10 -9.00 36.73
N GLN A 628 7.08 -9.37 38.01
CA GLN A 628 6.48 -10.63 38.49
C GLN A 628 4.97 -10.67 38.30
N ARG A 629 4.26 -9.55 38.50
CA ARG A 629 2.83 -9.46 38.20
C ARG A 629 2.53 -9.69 36.72
N LEU A 630 3.43 -9.25 35.82
CA LEU A 630 3.30 -9.51 34.39
C LEU A 630 3.70 -10.95 34.02
N ARG A 631 4.67 -11.54 34.72
CA ARG A 631 5.19 -12.91 34.49
C ARG A 631 5.56 -13.58 35.82
N SER A 632 4.60 -14.31 36.39
CA SER A 632 4.72 -14.95 37.71
C SER A 632 5.84 -15.98 37.83
N TRP A 633 6.25 -16.60 36.71
CA TRP A 633 7.34 -17.58 36.67
C TRP A 633 8.75 -16.97 36.80
N LYS A 634 8.88 -15.65 36.70
CA LYS A 634 10.17 -14.98 36.72
C LYS A 634 10.61 -14.67 38.15
N ARG A 635 11.82 -15.10 38.53
CA ARG A 635 12.36 -14.89 39.88
C ARG A 635 12.93 -13.48 40.02
N ARG A 636 12.87 -12.91 41.23
CA ARG A 636 13.57 -11.67 41.56
C ARG A 636 15.07 -11.90 41.49
N ALA A 637 15.81 -10.94 40.94
CA ALA A 637 17.24 -10.87 41.17
C ALA A 637 17.46 -10.38 42.61
N THR A 638 18.08 -11.19 43.45
CA THR A 638 18.46 -10.77 44.80
C THR A 638 19.81 -10.07 44.75
N ALA A 639 20.01 -9.04 45.56
CA ALA A 639 21.28 -8.30 45.70
C ALA A 639 22.49 -9.16 46.13
N ARG A 640 22.33 -10.48 46.27
CA ARG A 640 23.35 -11.45 46.71
C ARG A 640 23.72 -12.50 45.65
N GLY A 641 23.71 -12.11 44.38
CA GLY A 641 24.21 -12.93 43.28
C GLY A 641 25.10 -12.09 42.36
N GLY A 642 26.28 -11.70 42.85
CA GLY A 642 27.28 -10.99 42.08
C GLY A 642 27.91 -11.87 41.01
N GLY A 643 28.20 -11.28 39.85
CA GLY A 643 29.04 -11.85 38.81
C GLY A 643 28.41 -11.86 37.41
N TYR A 644 28.43 -10.71 36.74
CA TYR A 644 28.73 -10.64 35.31
C TYR A 644 29.86 -9.65 35.10
#